data_AF-A0A1V5WI62-F1
#
_entry.id   AF-A0A1V5WI62-F1
#
_cell.length_a   1.000
_cell.length_b   1.000
_cell.length_c   1.000
_cell.angle_alpha   90.00
_cell.angle_beta   90.00
_cell.angle_gamma   90.00
#
_symmetry.space_group_name_H-M   'P 1'
#
loop_
_entity.id
_entity.type
_entity.pdbx_description
1 polymer ?
#
loop_
_entity_poly.entity_id
_entity_poly.type
_entity_poly.pdbx_seq_one_letter_code
_entity_poly.pdbx_strand_id
1 'polypeptide(L)'
;MTQIAAPHLQRTYRATGTVARPAGAAAKTPAIPPKLGLEVLEATPDLPKLLAARPTLLKFSAAWEAARNVPAGTLVIGLVPHMGPDPQSQRRQGLSPEQAAVQFVAAQRPLYQAHPYIPYWEGPAETVWSAADAMRWYAEFEIARMALMQTLGFKCVIGNFAAGTPALPVWGAFLPAIAAGMRQAALLGVREYCWPQSWQLTGKYQMAPDAEGTEGWSTLRYRQAYQQYLLPNGLQLPLVITASSLEPGNDTVLPLLLAEDPPTGEYDPTTFFARQLAWYEAELNADAYVVGMVFSARRRSRTRPTGKELTSDTPADAPSSPRVEPHADAGTEPQPDYVPPRIPYRRTYVLLPPLADTVACAEWRMAAAIGSTMNLRTVGHSADDAGVGPKEREIIAVNPQAWSDDLEAWYEQHYPGVTFRTIETSSPWEMGVRLMPPLEDDIALAQTDPRWADYNFGESPLDSETIGQYGCFLTGLAIILRKHLQRDVIPPLLDRLLVAARAAYVQDNLLMWQQTIPLFPCFDQSIKDNVQRTAGQLADLLREGWEVILRRADGAHFVYLEKVEGETLHIIDTWDGRRKKKTAADFRGLRAARLRQGPPSQLTFPERADLSSAPPRAPYHRTYVLLPQAQNPVEQVAWRIAAAIGATDRRYTVGHSADDAGVGPQEREILAVNPETWGSDLQAWYDRHYPNAQYRAIETDSPWEMAVQLMPPLEGDIALAQKDPRWAAYDFGAEPDPPSSQETLGRYGCFLTGFAIILRKIYGREVTPPLLDKLLVAAGTGYVNDNFMAWETAVPLFPAFNGQLKDALGRSARELQRLLEDGWEIILRRADGGHFVYLERVEDDTLHIIDTWDGKRKAHAASAYRGVRAAHVRAHR
;
A
#
# COMPACT_ATOMS: atom_id res chain seq x y z
N MET A 1 74.89 3.12 -40.16
CA MET A 1 75.51 2.48 -38.98
C MET A 1 74.39 2.29 -37.97
N THR A 2 73.90 1.12 -37.56
CA THR A 2 74.27 -0.29 -37.78
C THR A 2 73.05 -1.16 -37.38
N GLN A 3 72.95 -2.36 -37.94
CA GLN A 3 71.99 -3.45 -37.67
C GLN A 3 71.92 -3.84 -36.18
N ILE A 4 70.86 -4.48 -35.65
CA ILE A 4 70.51 -5.93 -35.73
C ILE A 4 69.08 -6.06 -35.12
N ALA A 5 68.01 -6.46 -35.82
CA ALA A 5 67.45 -7.79 -36.14
C ALA A 5 66.81 -8.62 -34.97
N ALA A 6 65.54 -9.01 -35.16
CA ALA A 6 64.67 -9.79 -34.26
C ALA A 6 64.94 -11.31 -34.25
N PRO A 7 64.28 -12.07 -33.34
CA PRO A 7 63.40 -13.13 -33.83
C PRO A 7 62.09 -13.39 -33.06
N HIS A 8 61.11 -13.88 -33.82
CA HIS A 8 59.94 -14.67 -33.43
C HIS A 8 60.31 -16.10 -32.98
N LEU A 9 59.47 -16.75 -32.14
CA LEU A 9 59.24 -18.20 -32.01
C LEU A 9 58.01 -18.41 -31.10
N GLN A 10 56.77 -18.57 -31.58
CA GLN A 10 56.11 -19.80 -32.06
C GLN A 10 56.44 -21.09 -31.29
N ARG A 11 55.44 -21.58 -30.51
CA ARG A 11 55.07 -23.00 -30.41
C ARG A 11 53.56 -23.14 -30.22
N THR A 12 52.88 -23.46 -31.30
CA THR A 12 51.57 -24.14 -31.36
C THR A 12 51.74 -25.63 -31.07
N TYR A 13 50.69 -26.34 -30.65
CA TYR A 13 50.13 -27.47 -31.41
C TYR A 13 48.76 -27.94 -30.85
N ARG A 14 47.75 -27.88 -31.73
CA ARG A 14 46.50 -28.65 -31.70
C ARG A 14 46.76 -30.07 -32.23
N ALA A 15 46.00 -31.04 -31.68
CA ALA A 15 45.47 -32.30 -32.25
C ALA A 15 46.47 -33.33 -32.83
N THR A 16 46.42 -34.62 -32.47
CA THR A 16 45.32 -35.55 -32.81
C THR A 16 45.49 -36.90 -32.09
N GLY A 17 44.37 -37.57 -31.76
CA GLY A 17 44.33 -38.98 -31.33
C GLY A 17 43.12 -39.32 -30.46
N THR A 18 42.12 -39.98 -31.05
CA THR A 18 40.87 -40.52 -30.48
C THR A 18 41.08 -41.47 -29.28
N VAL A 19 40.12 -41.53 -28.33
CA VAL A 19 39.44 -42.76 -27.78
C VAL A 19 38.52 -42.44 -26.58
N ALA A 20 37.22 -42.76 -26.75
CA ALA A 20 36.14 -43.24 -25.85
C ALA A 20 35.82 -42.64 -24.45
N ARG A 21 34.49 -42.45 -24.22
CA ARG A 21 33.77 -42.30 -22.95
C ARG A 21 34.03 -43.44 -21.94
N PRO A 22 33.86 -43.16 -20.63
CA PRO A 22 33.06 -44.03 -19.77
C PRO A 22 31.88 -43.28 -19.13
N ALA A 23 30.79 -44.03 -18.95
CA ALA A 23 29.52 -43.59 -18.39
C ALA A 23 29.46 -43.79 -16.87
N GLY A 24 28.57 -43.02 -16.21
CA GLY A 24 27.80 -43.49 -15.06
C GLY A 24 28.29 -43.06 -13.67
N ALA A 25 27.64 -42.04 -13.10
CA ALA A 25 26.96 -42.07 -11.79
C ALA A 25 26.81 -40.63 -11.26
N ALA A 26 25.65 -40.02 -11.54
CA ALA A 26 25.25 -38.80 -10.85
C ALA A 26 24.93 -39.13 -9.39
N ALA A 27 25.54 -38.41 -8.45
CA ALA A 27 25.12 -38.42 -7.05
C ALA A 27 23.70 -37.82 -6.98
N LYS A 28 22.72 -38.65 -6.62
CA LYS A 28 21.32 -38.26 -6.45
C LYS A 28 21.21 -37.33 -5.24
N THR A 29 20.80 -36.09 -5.49
CA THR A 29 20.15 -35.23 -4.49
C THR A 29 19.01 -36.01 -3.82
N PRO A 30 18.85 -35.99 -2.48
CA PRO A 30 17.72 -36.66 -1.84
C PRO A 30 16.41 -36.11 -2.41
N ALA A 31 15.60 -36.99 -3.02
CA ALA A 31 14.33 -36.62 -3.60
C ALA A 31 13.33 -36.30 -2.48
N ILE A 32 12.85 -35.05 -2.44
CA ILE A 32 11.78 -34.62 -1.54
C ILE A 32 10.50 -35.39 -1.93
N PRO A 33 9.75 -35.98 -0.97
CA PRO A 33 8.53 -36.72 -1.28
C PRO A 33 7.47 -35.83 -1.95
N PRO A 34 6.68 -36.36 -2.91
CA PRO A 34 5.59 -35.63 -3.54
C PRO A 34 4.56 -35.16 -2.50
N LYS A 35 4.05 -33.94 -2.63
CA LYS A 35 3.13 -33.31 -1.66
C LYS A 35 1.68 -33.25 -2.14
N LEU A 36 1.38 -33.85 -3.28
CA LEU A 36 0.03 -33.91 -3.84
C LEU A 36 -0.74 -35.12 -3.30
N GLY A 37 -1.99 -34.88 -2.91
CA GLY A 37 -2.92 -35.85 -2.34
C GLY A 37 -4.34 -35.70 -2.92
N LEU A 38 -5.23 -36.60 -2.54
CA LEU A 38 -6.59 -36.70 -3.11
C LEU A 38 -7.67 -36.73 -2.03
N GLU A 39 -8.82 -36.11 -2.34
CA GLU A 39 -10.03 -36.22 -1.54
C GLU A 39 -10.87 -37.41 -2.02
N VAL A 40 -11.18 -38.31 -1.09
CA VAL A 40 -12.10 -39.43 -1.28
C VAL A 40 -13.50 -38.95 -0.95
N LEU A 41 -14.26 -38.62 -2.01
CA LEU A 41 -15.63 -38.12 -1.94
C LEU A 41 -16.70 -39.23 -2.00
N GLU A 42 -16.33 -40.41 -2.49
CA GLU A 42 -17.16 -41.61 -2.53
C GLU A 42 -16.27 -42.86 -2.66
N ALA A 43 -16.82 -44.05 -2.44
CA ALA A 43 -16.12 -45.31 -2.67
C ALA A 43 -15.93 -45.51 -4.19
N THR A 44 -14.85 -45.01 -4.74
CA THR A 44 -14.55 -45.13 -6.18
C THR A 44 -13.88 -46.48 -6.48
N PRO A 45 -14.13 -47.09 -7.65
CA PRO A 45 -13.44 -48.32 -8.08
C PRO A 45 -11.91 -48.17 -8.17
N ASP A 46 -11.41 -46.94 -8.29
CA ASP A 46 -9.98 -46.65 -8.41
C ASP A 46 -9.28 -46.45 -7.06
N LEU A 47 -10.01 -46.42 -5.94
CA LEU A 47 -9.42 -46.27 -4.60
C LEU A 47 -8.32 -47.32 -4.30
N PRO A 48 -8.48 -48.63 -4.60
CA PRO A 48 -7.40 -49.60 -4.40
C PRO A 48 -6.13 -49.29 -5.23
N LYS A 49 -6.29 -48.78 -6.46
CA LYS A 49 -5.15 -48.36 -7.29
C LYS A 49 -4.47 -47.13 -6.70
N LEU A 50 -5.24 -46.18 -6.19
CA LEU A 50 -4.72 -45.00 -5.50
C LEU A 50 -3.93 -45.40 -4.24
N LEU A 51 -4.48 -46.30 -3.42
CA LEU A 51 -3.79 -46.82 -2.24
C LEU A 51 -2.50 -47.58 -2.61
N ALA A 52 -2.51 -48.34 -3.72
CA ALA A 52 -1.32 -49.01 -4.24
C ALA A 52 -0.23 -48.01 -4.69
N ALA A 53 -0.60 -46.80 -5.11
CA ALA A 53 0.32 -45.72 -5.45
C ALA A 53 0.97 -45.04 -4.23
N ARG A 54 0.55 -45.38 -2.99
CA ARG A 54 1.10 -44.87 -1.71
C ARG A 54 1.20 -43.34 -1.65
N PRO A 55 0.07 -42.62 -1.74
CA PRO A 55 0.06 -41.16 -1.69
C PRO A 55 0.57 -40.65 -0.34
N THR A 56 1.16 -39.46 -0.33
CA THR A 56 1.67 -38.83 0.91
C THR A 56 0.53 -38.29 1.78
N LEU A 57 -0.62 -37.95 1.18
CA LEU A 57 -1.78 -37.38 1.86
C LEU A 57 -3.09 -37.88 1.24
N LEU A 58 -4.04 -38.28 2.10
CA LEU A 58 -5.42 -38.59 1.74
C LEU A 58 -6.40 -37.89 2.68
N LYS A 59 -7.47 -37.35 2.10
CA LYS A 59 -8.59 -36.80 2.85
C LYS A 59 -9.85 -37.61 2.58
N PHE A 60 -10.56 -38.00 3.63
CA PHE A 60 -11.84 -38.70 3.55
C PHE A 60 -12.99 -37.78 3.96
N SER A 61 -13.83 -37.44 2.98
CA SER A 61 -15.10 -36.73 3.21
C SER A 61 -16.31 -37.67 3.05
N ALA A 62 -16.06 -38.88 2.56
CA ALA A 62 -16.94 -40.03 2.60
C ALA A 62 -16.08 -41.31 2.59
N ALA A 63 -16.72 -42.48 2.64
CA ALA A 63 -16.06 -43.78 2.60
C ALA A 63 -14.93 -43.93 3.67
N TRP A 64 -15.10 -43.32 4.84
CA TRP A 64 -14.10 -43.28 5.93
C TRP A 64 -13.59 -44.66 6.36
N GLU A 65 -14.41 -45.70 6.22
CA GLU A 65 -14.02 -47.09 6.48
C GLU A 65 -12.79 -47.54 5.68
N ALA A 66 -12.58 -46.98 4.48
CA ALA A 66 -11.43 -47.30 3.67
C ALA A 66 -10.11 -46.75 4.22
N ALA A 67 -10.16 -45.82 5.19
CA ALA A 67 -8.97 -45.31 5.88
C ALA A 67 -8.15 -46.44 6.56
N ARG A 68 -8.79 -47.54 6.96
CA ARG A 68 -8.09 -48.71 7.53
C ARG A 68 -7.12 -49.39 6.57
N ASN A 69 -7.34 -49.22 5.26
CA ASN A 69 -6.54 -49.83 4.21
C ASN A 69 -5.45 -48.88 3.69
N VAL A 70 -5.33 -47.68 4.28
CA VAL A 70 -4.33 -46.70 3.86
C VAL A 70 -2.94 -47.18 4.28
N PRO A 71 -1.94 -47.19 3.38
CA PRO A 71 -0.59 -47.61 3.71
C PRO A 71 0.02 -46.78 4.86
N ALA A 72 0.84 -47.45 5.69
CA ALA A 72 1.63 -46.76 6.70
C ALA A 72 2.55 -45.70 6.06
N GLY A 73 2.57 -44.49 6.63
CA GLY A 73 3.34 -43.35 6.12
C GLY A 73 2.52 -42.32 5.34
N THR A 74 1.28 -42.64 4.95
CA THR A 74 0.34 -41.67 4.38
C THR A 74 -0.34 -40.85 5.49
N LEU A 75 -0.34 -39.52 5.37
CA LEU A 75 -1.13 -38.65 6.25
C LEU A 75 -2.61 -38.79 5.91
N VAL A 76 -3.45 -39.07 6.90
CA VAL A 76 -4.89 -39.27 6.73
C VAL A 76 -5.68 -38.21 7.49
N ILE A 77 -6.55 -37.50 6.77
CA ILE A 77 -7.42 -36.44 7.30
C ILE A 77 -8.88 -36.81 7.05
N GLY A 78 -9.75 -36.55 8.02
CA GLY A 78 -11.20 -36.68 7.87
C GLY A 78 -11.89 -35.33 7.90
N LEU A 79 -12.94 -35.21 7.09
CA LEU A 79 -13.91 -34.13 7.18
C LEU A 79 -15.29 -34.73 7.44
N VAL A 80 -16.01 -34.16 8.40
CA VAL A 80 -17.43 -34.46 8.61
C VAL A 80 -18.25 -33.49 7.75
N PRO A 81 -19.06 -33.99 6.78
CA PRO A 81 -19.89 -33.15 5.91
C PRO A 81 -20.82 -32.25 6.73
N HIS A 82 -21.11 -31.05 6.22
CA HIS A 82 -21.87 -29.98 6.89
C HIS A 82 -23.25 -30.41 7.43
N MET A 83 -23.24 -31.04 8.59
CA MET A 83 -24.41 -31.48 9.34
C MET A 83 -24.29 -31.13 10.84
N GLY A 84 -23.30 -30.30 11.22
CA GLY A 84 -23.00 -29.92 12.59
C GLY A 84 -23.20 -28.42 12.87
N PRO A 85 -23.06 -28.00 14.14
CA PRO A 85 -23.23 -26.60 14.53
C PRO A 85 -22.14 -25.69 13.92
N ASP A 86 -22.56 -24.55 13.37
CA ASP A 86 -21.69 -23.54 12.77
C ASP A 86 -21.15 -22.57 13.85
N PRO A 87 -19.81 -22.49 14.06
CA PRO A 87 -19.23 -21.61 15.08
C PRO A 87 -19.54 -20.14 14.88
N GLN A 88 -19.67 -19.65 13.63
CA GLN A 88 -20.06 -18.26 13.41
C GLN A 88 -21.48 -17.99 13.93
N SER A 89 -22.43 -18.90 13.67
CA SER A 89 -23.78 -18.83 14.25
C SER A 89 -23.78 -18.96 15.76
N GLN A 90 -22.98 -19.87 16.32
CA GLN A 90 -22.89 -20.06 17.77
C GLN A 90 -22.35 -18.80 18.47
N ARG A 91 -21.34 -18.14 17.89
CA ARG A 91 -20.86 -16.85 18.37
C ARG A 91 -21.95 -15.77 18.31
N ARG A 92 -22.70 -15.69 17.20
CA ARG A 92 -23.83 -14.74 17.06
C ARG A 92 -24.93 -14.98 18.10
N GLN A 93 -25.11 -16.22 18.55
CA GLN A 93 -26.04 -16.59 19.61
C GLN A 93 -25.48 -16.35 21.03
N GLY A 94 -24.25 -15.82 21.14
CA GLY A 94 -23.63 -15.47 22.41
C GLY A 94 -23.01 -16.65 23.16
N LEU A 95 -22.80 -17.81 22.51
CA LEU A 95 -22.10 -18.92 23.15
C LEU A 95 -20.63 -18.56 23.40
N SER A 96 -20.10 -19.05 24.51
CA SER A 96 -18.65 -18.99 24.74
C SER A 96 -17.91 -19.91 23.75
N PRO A 97 -16.63 -19.63 23.44
CA PRO A 97 -15.83 -20.50 22.58
C PRO A 97 -15.80 -21.96 23.05
N GLU A 98 -15.72 -22.18 24.36
CA GLU A 98 -15.69 -23.50 24.98
C GLU A 98 -17.03 -24.22 24.85
N GLN A 99 -18.15 -23.52 25.08
CA GLN A 99 -19.49 -24.08 24.90
C GLN A 99 -19.73 -24.50 23.46
N ALA A 100 -19.32 -23.66 22.50
CA ALA A 100 -19.39 -23.96 21.09
C ALA A 100 -18.53 -25.18 20.73
N ALA A 101 -17.28 -25.26 21.24
CA ALA A 101 -16.39 -26.39 21.00
C ALA A 101 -16.93 -27.72 21.54
N VAL A 102 -17.53 -27.70 22.74
CA VAL A 102 -18.19 -28.87 23.34
C VAL A 102 -19.33 -29.37 22.44
N GLN A 103 -20.19 -28.46 21.97
CA GLN A 103 -21.30 -28.82 21.07
C GLN A 103 -20.80 -29.37 19.73
N PHE A 104 -19.77 -28.75 19.16
CA PHE A 104 -19.18 -29.17 17.89
C PHE A 104 -18.59 -30.58 17.98
N VAL A 105 -17.76 -30.84 19.00
CA VAL A 105 -17.15 -32.17 19.20
C VAL A 105 -18.21 -33.20 19.55
N ALA A 106 -19.20 -32.88 20.38
CA ALA A 106 -20.27 -33.80 20.72
C ALA A 106 -21.06 -34.26 19.49
N ALA A 107 -21.34 -33.35 18.55
CA ALA A 107 -22.07 -33.67 17.32
C ALA A 107 -21.30 -34.63 16.40
N GLN A 108 -19.96 -34.57 16.40
CA GLN A 108 -19.11 -35.34 15.49
C GLN A 108 -18.48 -36.58 16.13
N ARG A 109 -18.50 -36.65 17.47
CA ARG A 109 -17.91 -37.74 18.26
C ARG A 109 -18.30 -39.15 17.78
N PRO A 110 -19.57 -39.47 17.46
CA PRO A 110 -19.91 -40.81 16.99
C PRO A 110 -19.14 -41.22 15.73
N LEU A 111 -18.93 -40.27 14.82
CA LEU A 111 -18.21 -40.52 13.58
C LEU A 111 -16.70 -40.65 13.81
N TYR A 112 -16.13 -39.81 14.68
CA TYR A 112 -14.72 -39.93 15.06
C TYR A 112 -14.44 -41.32 15.65
N GLN A 113 -15.27 -41.75 16.61
CA GLN A 113 -15.11 -43.03 17.28
C GLN A 113 -15.31 -44.24 16.34
N ALA A 114 -16.19 -44.11 15.34
CA ALA A 114 -16.39 -45.14 14.33
C ALA A 114 -15.17 -45.30 13.38
N HIS A 115 -14.35 -44.26 13.24
CA HIS A 115 -13.23 -44.23 12.28
C HIS A 115 -11.89 -43.89 12.96
N PRO A 116 -11.38 -44.76 13.87
CA PRO A 116 -10.15 -44.52 14.61
C PRO A 116 -8.88 -44.45 13.72
N TYR A 117 -8.96 -44.95 12.49
CA TYR A 117 -7.89 -44.92 11.49
C TYR A 117 -7.66 -43.53 10.87
N ILE A 118 -8.51 -42.55 11.22
CA ILE A 118 -8.37 -41.16 10.79
C ILE A 118 -7.85 -40.34 11.97
N PRO A 119 -6.52 -40.11 12.04
CA PRO A 119 -5.91 -39.45 13.18
C PRO A 119 -6.17 -37.94 13.23
N TYR A 120 -6.38 -37.29 12.09
CA TYR A 120 -6.62 -35.86 11.98
C TYR A 120 -8.03 -35.57 11.48
N TRP A 121 -8.76 -34.70 12.19
CA TRP A 121 -10.09 -34.24 11.76
C TRP A 121 -10.12 -32.73 11.57
N GLU A 122 -10.62 -32.33 10.39
CA GLU A 122 -10.96 -30.94 10.10
C GLU A 122 -11.97 -30.41 11.12
N GLY A 123 -11.75 -29.18 11.54
CA GLY A 123 -12.72 -28.39 12.26
C GLY A 123 -13.79 -27.85 11.30
N PRO A 124 -14.43 -26.73 11.66
CA PRO A 124 -15.39 -26.05 10.80
C PRO A 124 -14.73 -25.69 9.46
N ALA A 125 -15.35 -26.10 8.35
CA ALA A 125 -14.81 -25.86 7.01
C ALA A 125 -15.18 -24.46 6.48
N GLU A 126 -14.29 -23.88 5.66
CA GLU A 126 -14.51 -22.60 4.95
C GLU A 126 -14.88 -21.44 5.86
N THR A 127 -14.25 -21.37 7.04
CA THR A 127 -14.53 -20.26 7.96
C THR A 127 -13.96 -18.95 7.47
N VAL A 128 -14.70 -17.87 7.74
CA VAL A 128 -14.30 -16.49 7.42
C VAL A 128 -14.37 -15.64 8.69
N TRP A 129 -13.27 -14.99 9.06
CA TRP A 129 -13.21 -14.13 10.22
C TRP A 129 -12.52 -12.83 9.82
N SER A 130 -13.24 -11.71 9.90
CA SER A 130 -12.78 -10.41 9.41
C SER A 130 -12.44 -9.40 10.52
N ALA A 131 -12.83 -9.69 11.76
CA ALA A 131 -12.57 -8.84 12.92
C ALA A 131 -11.70 -9.57 13.96
N ALA A 132 -10.79 -8.84 14.61
CA ALA A 132 -9.81 -9.40 15.53
C ALA A 132 -10.46 -10.04 16.78
N ASP A 133 -11.55 -9.47 17.30
CA ASP A 133 -12.33 -10.03 18.42
C ASP A 133 -13.01 -11.34 18.03
N ALA A 134 -13.56 -11.41 16.81
CA ALA A 134 -14.18 -12.61 16.29
C ALA A 134 -13.16 -13.71 16.00
N MET A 135 -11.99 -13.35 15.47
CA MET A 135 -10.89 -14.28 15.28
C MET A 135 -10.31 -14.78 16.63
N ARG A 136 -10.22 -13.92 17.65
CA ARG A 136 -9.79 -14.32 19.00
C ARG A 136 -10.76 -15.35 19.60
N TRP A 137 -12.06 -15.09 19.49
CA TRP A 137 -13.09 -16.04 19.90
C TRP A 137 -12.93 -17.39 19.16
N TYR A 138 -12.65 -17.35 17.86
CA TYR A 138 -12.42 -18.58 17.08
C TYR A 138 -11.12 -19.31 17.47
N ALA A 139 -10.07 -18.57 17.80
CA ALA A 139 -8.82 -19.13 18.30
C ALA A 139 -9.04 -19.88 19.62
N GLU A 140 -9.78 -19.27 20.56
CA GLU A 140 -10.18 -19.89 21.83
C GLU A 140 -11.05 -21.14 21.61
N PHE A 141 -11.97 -21.09 20.63
CA PHE A 141 -12.78 -22.23 20.22
C PHE A 141 -11.91 -23.39 19.70
N GLU A 142 -10.95 -23.12 18.83
CA GLU A 142 -10.03 -24.15 18.31
C GLU A 142 -9.13 -24.72 19.43
N ILE A 143 -8.66 -23.89 20.36
CA ILE A 143 -7.91 -24.34 21.54
C ILE A 143 -8.74 -25.33 22.37
N ALA A 144 -9.99 -24.97 22.67
CA ALA A 144 -10.90 -25.83 23.42
C ALA A 144 -11.25 -27.11 22.64
N ARG A 145 -11.47 -27.02 21.33
CA ARG A 145 -11.73 -28.17 20.46
C ARG A 145 -10.55 -29.14 20.43
N MET A 146 -9.33 -28.62 20.28
CA MET A 146 -8.13 -29.45 20.29
C MET A 146 -7.99 -30.22 21.61
N ALA A 147 -8.21 -29.55 22.75
CA ALA A 147 -8.19 -30.21 24.06
C ALA A 147 -9.23 -31.34 24.16
N LEU A 148 -10.45 -31.12 23.68
CA LEU A 148 -11.50 -32.16 23.65
C LEU A 148 -11.13 -33.32 22.70
N MET A 149 -10.59 -33.03 21.52
CA MET A 149 -10.21 -34.06 20.54
C MET A 149 -9.06 -34.94 21.06
N GLN A 150 -8.12 -34.37 21.81
CA GLN A 150 -7.07 -35.14 22.47
C GLN A 150 -7.65 -36.16 23.46
N THR A 151 -8.70 -35.82 24.21
CA THR A 151 -9.37 -36.78 25.12
C THR A 151 -10.01 -37.96 24.38
N LEU A 152 -10.32 -37.79 23.09
CA LEU A 152 -10.87 -38.82 22.24
C LEU A 152 -9.80 -39.60 21.46
N GLY A 153 -8.52 -39.25 21.63
CA GLY A 153 -7.39 -39.87 20.90
C GLY A 153 -7.17 -39.32 19.49
N PHE A 154 -7.78 -38.20 19.14
CA PHE A 154 -7.69 -37.58 17.81
C PHE A 154 -6.94 -36.25 17.83
N LYS A 155 -6.44 -35.86 16.67
CA LYS A 155 -5.80 -34.57 16.42
C LYS A 155 -6.66 -33.70 15.50
N CYS A 156 -6.35 -32.41 15.49
CA CYS A 156 -7.12 -31.44 14.75
C CYS A 156 -6.37 -30.93 13.53
N VAL A 157 -7.12 -30.65 12.47
CA VAL A 157 -6.76 -29.63 11.50
C VAL A 157 -7.54 -28.37 11.88
N ILE A 158 -6.84 -27.30 12.27
CA ILE A 158 -7.42 -26.05 12.78
C ILE A 158 -7.41 -24.95 11.72
N GLY A 159 -8.28 -23.95 11.84
CA GLY A 159 -8.32 -22.81 10.92
C GLY A 159 -9.24 -23.05 9.73
N ASN A 160 -8.94 -24.05 8.90
CA ASN A 160 -9.69 -24.47 7.69
C ASN A 160 -10.36 -23.31 6.95
N PHE A 161 -9.60 -22.23 6.76
CA PHE A 161 -10.12 -20.97 6.26
C PHE A 161 -10.53 -21.09 4.80
N ALA A 162 -11.55 -20.31 4.40
CA ALA A 162 -11.91 -20.22 2.99
C ALA A 162 -10.77 -19.58 2.17
N ALA A 163 -10.68 -19.89 0.88
CA ALA A 163 -9.64 -19.34 0.02
C ALA A 163 -9.65 -17.81 0.03
N GLY A 164 -8.46 -17.19 0.11
CA GLY A 164 -8.31 -15.74 0.25
C GLY A 164 -8.63 -15.19 1.65
N THR A 165 -9.05 -16.03 2.60
CA THR A 165 -9.42 -15.62 3.96
C THR A 165 -8.54 -16.34 5.01
N PRO A 166 -8.49 -15.87 6.26
CA PRO A 166 -8.99 -14.59 6.77
C PRO A 166 -8.12 -13.43 6.25
N ALA A 167 -8.53 -12.18 6.45
CA ALA A 167 -7.69 -11.02 6.13
C ALA A 167 -6.33 -11.13 6.86
N LEU A 168 -5.23 -10.69 6.24
CA LEU A 168 -3.89 -10.84 6.82
C LEU A 168 -3.79 -10.28 8.26
N PRO A 169 -4.29 -9.06 8.56
CA PRO A 169 -4.13 -8.47 9.90
C PRO A 169 -4.75 -9.27 11.04
N VAL A 170 -5.78 -10.09 10.78
CA VAL A 170 -6.44 -10.85 11.86
C VAL A 170 -5.71 -12.14 12.22
N TRP A 171 -4.69 -12.58 11.46
CA TRP A 171 -3.86 -13.72 11.83
C TRP A 171 -3.17 -13.55 13.19
N GLY A 172 -2.85 -12.30 13.58
CA GLY A 172 -2.32 -11.97 14.90
C GLY A 172 -3.23 -12.46 16.04
N ALA A 173 -4.55 -12.37 15.87
CA ALA A 173 -5.52 -12.84 16.86
C ALA A 173 -5.67 -14.38 16.88
N PHE A 174 -5.19 -15.08 15.84
CA PHE A 174 -5.22 -16.54 15.74
C PHE A 174 -3.93 -17.22 16.24
N LEU A 175 -2.84 -16.47 16.45
CA LEU A 175 -1.56 -17.00 16.93
C LEU A 175 -1.66 -17.85 18.21
N PRO A 176 -2.53 -17.56 19.20
CA PRO A 176 -2.70 -18.43 20.36
C PRO A 176 -3.12 -19.86 20.00
N ALA A 177 -4.01 -20.02 19.01
CA ALA A 177 -4.43 -21.32 18.51
C ALA A 177 -3.31 -22.03 17.75
N ILE A 178 -2.49 -21.30 16.98
CA ILE A 178 -1.29 -21.85 16.33
C ILE A 178 -0.30 -22.39 17.37
N ALA A 179 0.00 -21.59 18.39
CA ALA A 179 0.92 -21.99 19.45
C ALA A 179 0.41 -23.20 20.24
N ALA A 180 -0.91 -23.27 20.51
CA ALA A 180 -1.53 -24.45 21.09
C ALA A 180 -1.46 -25.66 20.14
N GLY A 181 -1.70 -25.46 18.85
CA GLY A 181 -1.60 -26.49 17.82
C GLY A 181 -0.21 -27.12 17.75
N MET A 182 0.86 -26.34 17.89
CA MET A 182 2.23 -26.86 17.90
C MET A 182 2.47 -27.79 19.09
N ARG A 183 1.94 -27.44 20.27
CA ARG A 183 2.02 -28.31 21.47
C ARG A 183 1.16 -29.57 21.34
N GLN A 184 0.07 -29.48 20.60
CA GLN A 184 -0.91 -30.55 20.43
C GLN A 184 -0.71 -31.38 19.15
N ALA A 185 0.37 -31.12 18.40
CA ALA A 185 0.67 -31.73 17.11
C ALA A 185 -0.49 -31.63 16.09
N ALA A 186 -1.25 -30.52 16.14
CA ALA A 186 -2.29 -30.20 15.18
C ALA A 186 -1.69 -29.79 13.83
N LEU A 187 -2.55 -29.68 12.81
CA LEU A 187 -2.21 -29.10 11.51
C LEU A 187 -2.95 -27.78 11.32
N LEU A 188 -2.34 -26.84 10.62
CA LEU A 188 -3.07 -25.70 10.07
C LEU A 188 -3.73 -26.13 8.77
N GLY A 189 -5.03 -25.90 8.64
CA GLY A 189 -5.79 -26.14 7.41
C GLY A 189 -6.07 -24.83 6.69
N VAL A 190 -5.81 -24.80 5.39
CA VAL A 190 -6.27 -23.74 4.48
C VAL A 190 -6.94 -24.35 3.26
N ARG A 191 -7.66 -23.55 2.48
CA ARG A 191 -8.22 -23.94 1.19
C ARG A 191 -7.74 -22.98 0.12
N GLU A 192 -7.42 -23.49 -1.05
CA GLU A 192 -6.87 -22.69 -2.14
C GLU A 192 -7.58 -23.01 -3.46
N TYR A 193 -8.23 -22.00 -4.04
CA TYR A 193 -8.94 -22.10 -5.32
C TYR A 193 -8.46 -20.99 -6.24
N CYS A 194 -7.97 -21.33 -7.42
CA CYS A 194 -7.54 -20.35 -8.43
C CYS A 194 -7.83 -20.87 -9.85
N TRP A 195 -8.43 -20.02 -10.68
CA TRP A 195 -8.90 -20.31 -12.04
C TRP A 195 -8.70 -19.08 -12.93
N PRO A 196 -8.30 -19.20 -14.23
CA PRO A 196 -8.05 -20.43 -15.02
C PRO A 196 -6.72 -21.18 -14.82
N GLN A 197 -5.76 -20.62 -14.10
CA GLN A 197 -4.43 -21.23 -13.88
C GLN A 197 -4.07 -21.15 -12.40
N SER A 198 -3.55 -22.23 -11.81
CA SER A 198 -3.18 -22.25 -10.39
C SER A 198 -2.09 -21.26 -10.03
N TRP A 199 -1.19 -20.99 -10.97
CA TRP A 199 -0.10 -20.03 -10.78
C TRP A 199 -0.51 -18.57 -10.93
N GLN A 200 -1.74 -18.29 -11.36
CA GLN A 200 -2.21 -16.91 -11.47
C GLN A 200 -2.14 -16.19 -10.12
N LEU A 201 -1.64 -14.95 -10.12
CA LEU A 201 -1.39 -14.17 -8.92
C LEU A 201 -0.42 -14.82 -7.91
N THR A 202 0.56 -15.60 -8.40
CA THR A 202 1.57 -16.27 -7.55
C THR A 202 2.98 -16.15 -8.15
N GLY A 203 3.97 -15.83 -7.32
CA GLY A 203 5.38 -15.71 -7.74
C GLY A 203 5.52 -14.80 -8.95
N LYS A 204 6.16 -15.27 -10.01
CA LYS A 204 6.37 -14.51 -11.26
C LYS A 204 5.10 -14.14 -12.04
N TYR A 205 3.94 -14.64 -11.63
CA TYR A 205 2.64 -14.39 -12.25
C TYR A 205 1.73 -13.54 -11.36
N GLN A 206 2.30 -12.94 -10.32
CA GLN A 206 1.68 -11.87 -9.54
C GLN A 206 1.51 -10.61 -10.37
N MET A 207 0.72 -9.67 -9.83
CA MET A 207 0.59 -8.36 -10.47
C MET A 207 1.98 -7.71 -10.50
N ALA A 208 2.68 -7.73 -9.35
CA ALA A 208 4.03 -7.19 -9.18
C ALA A 208 5.05 -8.28 -8.76
N PRO A 209 5.44 -9.21 -9.66
CA PRO A 209 6.22 -10.40 -9.34
C PRO A 209 7.63 -10.16 -8.78
N ASP A 210 8.16 -8.95 -8.97
CA ASP A 210 9.48 -8.53 -8.50
C ASP A 210 9.41 -7.78 -7.15
N ALA A 211 8.21 -7.40 -6.71
CA ALA A 211 7.95 -6.71 -5.44
C ALA A 211 7.21 -7.59 -4.42
N GLU A 212 6.51 -8.61 -4.91
CA GLU A 212 5.83 -9.62 -4.13
C GLU A 212 6.67 -10.90 -4.20
N GLY A 213 6.93 -11.56 -3.07
CA GLY A 213 7.78 -12.73 -3.03
C GLY A 213 7.17 -13.93 -3.75
N THR A 214 7.61 -15.14 -3.41
CA THR A 214 7.05 -16.35 -4.03
C THR A 214 5.58 -16.63 -3.63
N GLU A 215 5.06 -15.91 -2.66
CA GLU A 215 3.71 -16.01 -2.09
C GLU A 215 2.63 -15.39 -2.96
N GLY A 216 1.45 -16.00 -3.11
CA GLY A 216 0.35 -15.44 -3.90
C GLY A 216 -0.83 -14.92 -3.07
N TRP A 217 -1.88 -14.43 -3.75
CA TRP A 217 -3.10 -13.89 -3.10
C TRP A 217 -4.26 -14.89 -3.02
N SER A 218 -4.17 -16.02 -3.71
CA SER A 218 -5.18 -17.10 -3.65
C SER A 218 -4.49 -18.46 -3.49
N THR A 219 -3.61 -18.80 -4.42
CA THR A 219 -2.67 -19.93 -4.35
C THR A 219 -1.39 -19.50 -3.63
N LEU A 220 -0.84 -20.36 -2.77
CA LEU A 220 0.34 -20.13 -1.93
C LEU A 220 0.22 -18.94 -0.97
N ARG A 221 -1.00 -18.45 -0.71
CA ARG A 221 -1.25 -17.32 0.20
C ARG A 221 -0.85 -17.63 1.63
N TYR A 222 -0.83 -18.92 2.00
CA TYR A 222 -0.30 -19.33 3.29
C TYR A 222 1.12 -18.79 3.54
N ARG A 223 1.95 -18.62 2.50
CA ARG A 223 3.31 -18.08 2.67
C ARG A 223 3.27 -16.68 3.28
N GLN A 224 2.30 -15.83 2.92
CA GLN A 224 2.08 -14.53 3.56
C GLN A 224 1.74 -14.70 5.05
N ALA A 225 0.83 -15.62 5.40
CA ALA A 225 0.50 -15.89 6.80
C ALA A 225 1.72 -16.40 7.59
N TYR A 226 2.49 -17.32 7.01
CA TYR A 226 3.69 -17.86 7.66
C TYR A 226 4.78 -16.81 7.80
N GLN A 227 5.16 -16.14 6.72
CA GLN A 227 6.27 -15.19 6.71
C GLN A 227 5.97 -13.92 7.52
N GLN A 228 4.73 -13.42 7.50
CA GLN A 228 4.39 -12.16 8.17
C GLN A 228 3.94 -12.34 9.62
N TYR A 229 3.32 -13.47 9.97
CA TYR A 229 2.72 -13.67 11.30
C TYR A 229 3.30 -14.86 12.06
N LEU A 230 3.37 -16.06 11.48
CA LEU A 230 3.75 -17.24 12.25
C LEU A 230 5.27 -17.31 12.49
N LEU A 231 6.08 -17.32 11.43
CA LEU A 231 7.53 -17.48 11.50
C LEU A 231 8.22 -16.37 12.31
N PRO A 232 7.86 -15.07 12.19
CA PRO A 232 8.44 -14.02 13.03
C PRO A 232 8.17 -14.21 14.52
N ASN A 233 7.08 -14.90 14.88
CA ASN A 233 6.75 -15.25 16.26
C ASN A 233 7.32 -16.62 16.68
N GLY A 234 8.22 -17.20 15.89
CA GLY A 234 8.80 -18.53 16.14
C GLY A 234 7.80 -19.67 16.03
N LEU A 235 6.66 -19.43 15.37
CA LEU A 235 5.60 -20.41 15.17
C LEU A 235 5.73 -21.03 13.77
N GLN A 236 5.81 -22.35 13.70
CA GLN A 236 5.84 -23.10 12.44
C GLN A 236 5.00 -24.37 12.60
N LEU A 237 3.67 -24.19 12.66
CA LEU A 237 2.74 -25.31 12.66
C LEU A 237 2.77 -25.98 11.27
N PRO A 238 2.67 -27.31 11.13
CA PRO A 238 2.62 -27.91 9.79
C PRO A 238 1.31 -27.57 9.07
N LEU A 239 1.39 -27.21 7.78
CA LEU A 239 0.27 -26.78 6.95
C LEU A 239 -0.23 -27.89 6.03
N VAL A 240 -1.55 -28.05 5.95
CA VAL A 240 -2.23 -28.80 4.91
C VAL A 240 -3.21 -27.93 4.13
N ILE A 241 -3.12 -27.97 2.80
CA ILE A 241 -4.14 -27.39 1.92
C ILE A 241 -5.25 -28.43 1.80
N THR A 242 -6.31 -28.24 2.59
CA THR A 242 -7.40 -29.20 2.82
C THR A 242 -8.36 -29.33 1.64
N ALA A 243 -8.35 -28.38 0.71
CA ALA A 243 -9.08 -28.48 -0.54
C ALA A 243 -8.47 -27.54 -1.59
N SER A 244 -8.35 -28.05 -2.82
CA SER A 244 -8.05 -27.27 -4.02
C SER A 244 -8.82 -27.83 -5.22
N SER A 245 -9.12 -26.96 -6.19
CA SER A 245 -9.78 -27.35 -7.44
C SER A 245 -9.10 -26.73 -8.65
N LEU A 246 -8.94 -27.54 -9.70
CA LEU A 246 -8.47 -27.16 -11.03
C LEU A 246 -9.65 -27.25 -12.00
N GLU A 247 -10.72 -26.45 -11.85
CA GLU A 247 -11.90 -26.60 -12.72
C GLU A 247 -12.38 -25.31 -13.40
N PRO A 248 -12.50 -25.30 -14.76
CA PRO A 248 -13.71 -24.81 -15.42
C PRO A 248 -14.81 -25.85 -15.17
N GLY A 249 -16.06 -25.44 -14.98
CA GLY A 249 -17.12 -26.35 -14.48
C GLY A 249 -17.09 -27.79 -15.03
N ASN A 250 -16.99 -28.76 -14.10
CA ASN A 250 -17.39 -30.17 -14.19
C ASN A 250 -17.20 -30.89 -15.53
N ASP A 251 -16.23 -31.83 -15.60
CA ASP A 251 -16.40 -33.24 -16.06
C ASP A 251 -15.12 -33.94 -16.59
N THR A 252 -13.94 -33.31 -16.62
CA THR A 252 -12.81 -33.85 -17.41
C THR A 252 -11.59 -34.37 -16.66
N VAL A 253 -11.51 -34.27 -15.33
CA VAL A 253 -10.23 -34.53 -14.62
C VAL A 253 -9.86 -36.02 -14.50
N LEU A 254 -10.82 -36.93 -14.30
CA LEU A 254 -10.51 -38.36 -14.11
C LEU A 254 -10.23 -39.14 -15.42
N PRO A 255 -10.93 -38.89 -16.55
CA PRO A 255 -10.65 -39.60 -17.81
C PRO A 255 -9.28 -39.27 -18.44
N LEU A 256 -8.74 -38.07 -18.20
CA LEU A 256 -7.45 -37.64 -18.76
C LEU A 256 -6.23 -38.25 -18.04
N LEU A 257 -6.38 -38.64 -16.76
CA LEU A 257 -5.35 -39.36 -16.00
C LEU A 257 -5.23 -40.85 -16.40
N LEU A 258 -6.17 -41.37 -17.20
CA LEU A 258 -6.30 -42.79 -17.51
C LEU A 258 -6.30 -43.11 -19.02
N ALA A 259 -6.16 -42.12 -19.91
CA ALA A 259 -6.19 -42.34 -21.37
C ALA A 259 -4.79 -42.53 -21.96
N GLU A 260 -4.56 -43.65 -22.66
CA GLU A 260 -3.25 -44.06 -23.17
C GLU A 260 -2.79 -43.37 -24.47
N ASP A 261 -3.58 -42.50 -25.13
CA ASP A 261 -3.11 -41.70 -26.28
C ASP A 261 -3.96 -40.43 -26.52
N PRO A 262 -3.40 -39.20 -26.44
CA PRO A 262 -4.09 -37.97 -26.81
C PRO A 262 -3.76 -37.49 -28.26
N PRO A 263 -4.72 -36.82 -28.95
CA PRO A 263 -4.54 -36.35 -30.32
C PRO A 263 -3.74 -35.03 -30.40
N THR A 264 -3.03 -34.88 -31.52
CA THR A 264 -2.05 -33.83 -31.81
C THR A 264 -2.65 -32.44 -32.12
N GLY A 265 -2.11 -31.40 -31.47
CA GLY A 265 -1.98 -30.04 -32.02
C GLY A 265 -3.02 -29.01 -31.57
N GLU A 266 -2.56 -28.04 -30.77
CA GLU A 266 -3.26 -26.85 -30.23
C GLU A 266 -4.21 -27.08 -29.04
N TYR A 267 -3.63 -26.97 -27.84
CA TYR A 267 -4.21 -27.01 -26.49
C TYR A 267 -4.68 -28.40 -25.99
N ASP A 268 -3.72 -29.27 -25.64
CA ASP A 268 -3.99 -30.52 -24.91
C ASP A 268 -4.31 -30.25 -23.41
N PRO A 269 -5.55 -30.49 -22.94
CA PRO A 269 -5.95 -30.27 -21.54
C PRO A 269 -5.19 -31.17 -20.55
N THR A 270 -4.77 -32.37 -20.96
CA THR A 270 -4.00 -33.29 -20.11
C THR A 270 -2.62 -32.73 -19.84
N THR A 271 -1.92 -32.30 -20.89
CA THR A 271 -0.62 -31.62 -20.75
C THR A 271 -0.73 -30.33 -19.96
N PHE A 272 -1.81 -29.55 -20.14
CA PHE A 272 -2.05 -28.35 -19.35
C PHE A 272 -2.24 -28.67 -17.86
N PHE A 273 -3.09 -29.64 -17.53
CA PHE A 273 -3.33 -30.08 -16.16
C PHE A 273 -2.09 -30.68 -15.50
N ALA A 274 -1.36 -31.54 -16.20
CA ALA A 274 -0.09 -32.09 -15.72
C ALA A 274 0.95 -31.00 -15.45
N ARG A 275 0.99 -29.93 -16.25
CA ARG A 275 1.84 -28.75 -16.00
C ARG A 275 1.41 -27.97 -14.76
N GLN A 276 0.11 -27.79 -14.53
CA GLN A 276 -0.40 -27.14 -13.31
C GLN A 276 -0.02 -27.95 -12.07
N LEU A 277 -0.22 -29.27 -12.09
CA LEU A 277 0.16 -30.15 -10.98
C LEU A 277 1.66 -30.15 -10.71
N ALA A 278 2.48 -30.28 -11.75
CA ALA A 278 3.94 -30.29 -11.62
C ALA A 278 4.47 -28.95 -11.07
N TRP A 279 3.89 -27.82 -11.51
CA TRP A 279 4.22 -26.52 -10.97
C TRP A 279 3.84 -26.41 -9.48
N TYR A 280 2.61 -26.78 -9.13
CA TYR A 280 2.13 -26.69 -7.75
C TYR A 280 2.96 -27.59 -6.82
N GLU A 281 3.29 -28.81 -7.26
CA GLU A 281 4.15 -29.71 -6.50
C GLU A 281 5.55 -29.14 -6.28
N ALA A 282 6.15 -28.49 -7.28
CA ALA A 282 7.44 -27.82 -7.13
C ALA A 282 7.38 -26.70 -6.07
N GLU A 283 6.31 -25.90 -6.10
CA GLU A 283 6.10 -24.82 -5.13
C GLU A 283 5.87 -25.34 -3.71
N LEU A 284 5.00 -26.34 -3.52
CA LEU A 284 4.76 -26.91 -2.19
C LEU A 284 6.04 -27.58 -1.65
N ASN A 285 6.87 -28.16 -2.50
CA ASN A 285 8.14 -28.76 -2.10
C ASN A 285 9.18 -27.74 -1.65
N ALA A 286 9.10 -26.48 -2.11
CA ALA A 286 9.94 -25.40 -1.62
C ALA A 286 9.62 -25.00 -0.16
N ASP A 287 8.39 -25.26 0.31
CA ASP A 287 7.96 -24.92 1.67
C ASP A 287 8.02 -26.11 2.63
N ALA A 288 9.07 -26.19 3.44
CA ALA A 288 9.30 -27.33 4.35
C ALA A 288 8.16 -27.59 5.36
N TYR A 289 7.40 -26.55 5.73
CA TYR A 289 6.29 -26.65 6.69
C TYR A 289 4.96 -27.12 6.03
N VAL A 290 4.90 -27.23 4.71
CA VAL A 290 3.75 -27.80 4.00
C VAL A 290 3.86 -29.31 3.98
N VAL A 291 2.87 -29.99 4.56
CA VAL A 291 2.82 -31.46 4.59
C VAL A 291 2.10 -32.05 3.38
N GLY A 292 1.22 -31.27 2.74
CA GLY A 292 0.62 -31.64 1.46
C GLY A 292 -0.63 -30.83 1.11
N MET A 293 -1.14 -31.10 -0.09
CA MET A 293 -2.36 -30.52 -0.64
C MET A 293 -3.29 -31.61 -1.14
N VAL A 294 -4.60 -31.38 -1.02
CA VAL A 294 -5.64 -32.28 -1.51
C VAL A 294 -6.39 -31.68 -2.69
N PHE A 295 -6.53 -32.45 -3.79
CA PHE A 295 -7.43 -32.11 -4.89
C PHE A 295 -8.82 -32.74 -4.73
N SER A 296 -9.85 -31.93 -4.97
CA SER A 296 -11.26 -32.31 -4.92
C SER A 296 -11.85 -32.40 -6.33
N ALA A 297 -12.24 -33.59 -6.79
CA ALA A 297 -12.99 -33.76 -8.03
C ALA A 297 -14.51 -33.77 -7.74
N ARG A 298 -15.17 -32.60 -7.72
CA ARG A 298 -16.62 -32.55 -7.47
C ARG A 298 -17.42 -32.91 -8.71
N ARG A 299 -17.83 -34.17 -8.86
CA ARG A 299 -18.92 -34.55 -9.78
C ARG A 299 -20.23 -33.90 -9.35
N ARG A 300 -20.88 -33.13 -10.24
CA ARG A 300 -22.32 -32.82 -10.11
C ARG A 300 -23.13 -34.07 -10.45
N SER A 301 -23.31 -34.96 -9.48
CA SER A 301 -24.26 -36.06 -9.64
C SER A 301 -25.69 -35.57 -9.34
N ARG A 302 -26.50 -35.48 -10.40
CA ARG A 302 -27.95 -35.71 -10.28
C ARG A 302 -28.14 -37.19 -9.90
N THR A 303 -28.95 -37.42 -8.87
CA THR A 303 -29.60 -38.68 -8.43
C THR A 303 -28.97 -39.48 -7.28
N ARG A 304 -29.89 -40.05 -6.48
CA ARG A 304 -29.80 -40.65 -5.13
C ARG A 304 -29.48 -42.18 -5.18
N PRO A 305 -29.32 -42.89 -4.04
CA PRO A 305 -28.26 -43.86 -3.79
C PRO A 305 -28.70 -45.33 -3.88
N THR A 306 -27.72 -46.23 -3.98
CA THR A 306 -27.72 -47.65 -3.50
C THR A 306 -26.26 -48.11 -3.54
N GLY A 307 -25.62 -48.85 -2.63
CA GLY A 307 -25.94 -49.64 -1.44
C GLY A 307 -24.81 -50.68 -1.26
N LYS A 308 -24.52 -51.11 -0.01
CA LYS A 308 -23.66 -52.25 0.42
C LYS A 308 -22.13 -52.06 0.32
N GLU A 309 -21.27 -52.65 1.15
CA GLU A 309 -21.23 -53.14 2.54
C GLU A 309 -19.78 -53.69 2.73
N LEU A 310 -19.30 -53.70 3.99
CA LEU A 310 -18.36 -54.67 4.60
C LEU A 310 -16.81 -54.54 4.54
N THR A 311 -16.28 -54.47 5.78
CA THR A 311 -15.24 -55.31 6.47
C THR A 311 -13.73 -55.10 6.34
N SER A 312 -13.17 -54.65 7.49
CA SER A 312 -12.00 -55.15 8.26
C SER A 312 -10.62 -55.20 7.53
N ASP A 313 -9.43 -55.09 8.12
CA ASP A 313 -8.88 -55.30 9.47
C ASP A 313 -7.59 -54.45 9.68
N THR A 314 -7.33 -54.05 10.94
CA THR A 314 -6.04 -53.59 11.56
C THR A 314 -5.03 -54.77 11.68
N PRO A 315 -3.78 -54.69 12.23
CA PRO A 315 -3.13 -53.64 13.05
C PRO A 315 -1.59 -53.41 12.94
N ALA A 316 -1.14 -52.33 13.61
CA ALA A 316 0.02 -52.17 14.54
C ALA A 316 1.48 -52.44 14.08
N ASP A 317 2.37 -51.43 14.19
CA ASP A 317 3.20 -51.15 15.39
C ASP A 317 4.33 -50.16 15.07
N ALA A 318 4.63 -49.24 15.99
CA ALA A 318 5.75 -48.30 15.94
C ALA A 318 6.50 -48.28 17.28
N PRO A 319 7.82 -48.06 17.30
CA PRO A 319 8.51 -47.59 18.50
C PRO A 319 9.36 -46.32 18.28
N SER A 320 8.99 -45.29 19.06
CA SER A 320 9.78 -44.31 19.86
C SER A 320 11.19 -43.83 19.45
N SER A 321 11.32 -42.49 19.41
CA SER A 321 12.56 -41.68 19.46
C SER A 321 13.16 -41.51 20.86
N PRO A 322 14.39 -40.96 20.96
CA PRO A 322 14.75 -40.10 22.10
C PRO A 322 15.38 -38.74 21.70
N ARG A 323 15.36 -37.85 22.69
CA ARG A 323 15.50 -36.38 22.72
C ARG A 323 16.88 -35.94 23.26
N VAL A 324 17.38 -34.75 22.91
CA VAL A 324 18.48 -34.06 23.63
C VAL A 324 18.24 -32.53 23.69
N GLU A 325 18.64 -31.92 24.82
CA GLU A 325 18.48 -30.51 25.24
C GLU A 325 19.75 -29.63 25.00
N PRO A 326 19.67 -28.28 25.18
CA PRO A 326 20.59 -27.30 24.58
C PRO A 326 21.58 -26.62 25.55
N HIS A 327 22.57 -25.89 25.01
CA HIS A 327 23.52 -25.03 25.74
C HIS A 327 23.65 -23.63 25.14
N ALA A 328 24.11 -22.68 25.98
CA ALA A 328 23.98 -21.22 25.90
C ALA A 328 25.31 -20.43 25.65
N ASP A 329 25.13 -19.21 25.11
CA ASP A 329 25.83 -17.90 25.19
C ASP A 329 27.37 -17.68 25.21
N ALA A 330 27.80 -16.65 24.43
CA ALA A 330 29.10 -15.95 24.56
C ALA A 330 29.11 -14.49 24.00
N GLY A 331 29.53 -13.53 24.85
CA GLY A 331 30.44 -12.34 24.65
C GLY A 331 30.33 -11.32 23.49
N THR A 332 30.39 -10.01 23.82
CA THR A 332 30.28 -8.81 22.93
C THR A 332 31.62 -8.17 22.49
N GLU A 333 31.71 -7.76 21.21
CA GLU A 333 32.80 -7.01 20.54
C GLU A 333 32.50 -5.49 20.39
N PRO A 334 33.49 -4.60 20.12
CA PRO A 334 33.31 -3.14 20.01
C PRO A 334 32.41 -2.72 18.83
N GLN A 335 31.45 -1.83 19.09
CA GLN A 335 30.42 -1.46 18.12
C GLN A 335 30.93 -0.50 17.02
N PRO A 336 30.61 -0.74 15.74
CA PRO A 336 30.91 0.18 14.64
C PRO A 336 30.11 1.50 14.72
N ASP A 337 30.62 2.59 14.14
CA ASP A 337 30.02 3.94 14.07
C ASP A 337 28.74 4.05 13.21
N TYR A 338 28.03 2.93 13.02
CA TYR A 338 26.86 2.81 12.16
C TYR A 338 25.95 1.69 12.67
N VAL A 339 24.63 1.90 12.54
CA VAL A 339 23.62 0.90 12.92
C VAL A 339 23.11 0.15 11.68
N PRO A 340 23.46 -1.14 11.50
CA PRO A 340 23.03 -1.94 10.34
C PRO A 340 21.54 -2.30 10.41
N PRO A 341 20.94 -2.66 9.26
CA PRO A 341 19.57 -3.16 9.23
C PRO A 341 19.45 -4.50 9.95
N ARG A 342 18.40 -4.67 10.74
CA ARG A 342 18.08 -5.92 11.46
C ARG A 342 17.74 -7.06 10.51
N ILE A 343 17.04 -6.76 9.41
CA ILE A 343 16.65 -7.70 8.36
C ILE A 343 17.07 -7.16 6.99
N PRO A 344 17.37 -8.03 6.01
CA PRO A 344 17.59 -7.56 4.64
C PRO A 344 16.30 -6.99 4.04
N TYR A 345 16.43 -5.81 3.43
CA TYR A 345 15.39 -5.18 2.62
C TYR A 345 16.05 -4.29 1.56
N ARG A 346 15.32 -4.04 0.47
CA ARG A 346 15.72 -3.04 -0.53
C ARG A 346 15.27 -1.66 -0.07
N ARG A 347 16.19 -0.70 -0.04
CA ARG A 347 15.89 0.69 0.31
C ARG A 347 15.79 1.54 -0.95
N THR A 348 14.58 1.99 -1.29
CA THR A 348 14.39 3.00 -2.34
C THR A 348 14.22 4.37 -1.70
N TYR A 349 15.12 5.29 -2.04
CA TYR A 349 15.14 6.67 -1.54
C TYR A 349 14.92 7.64 -2.70
N VAL A 350 13.89 8.49 -2.58
CA VAL A 350 13.64 9.61 -3.50
C VAL A 350 14.45 10.81 -3.01
N LEU A 351 15.51 11.13 -3.74
CA LEU A 351 16.38 12.25 -3.43
C LEU A 351 15.91 13.50 -4.19
N LEU A 352 15.35 14.44 -3.44
CA LEU A 352 14.89 15.71 -3.98
C LEU A 352 16.06 16.70 -4.15
N PRO A 353 15.99 17.61 -5.14
CA PRO A 353 17.06 18.58 -5.38
C PRO A 353 17.21 19.56 -4.20
N PRO A 354 18.39 20.19 -4.07
CA PRO A 354 18.58 21.28 -3.12
C PRO A 354 17.78 22.50 -3.59
N LEU A 355 16.69 22.81 -2.90
CA LEU A 355 15.83 23.96 -3.21
C LEU A 355 15.97 25.01 -2.11
N ALA A 356 16.30 26.24 -2.51
CA ALA A 356 16.43 27.38 -1.60
C ALA A 356 15.07 28.02 -1.27
N ASP A 357 14.15 28.03 -2.23
CA ASP A 357 12.80 28.56 -2.02
C ASP A 357 11.93 27.54 -1.25
N THR A 358 11.43 27.95 -0.09
CA THR A 358 10.63 27.09 0.81
C THR A 358 9.33 26.64 0.15
N VAL A 359 8.65 27.50 -0.59
CA VAL A 359 7.35 27.17 -1.22
C VAL A 359 7.56 26.14 -2.33
N ALA A 360 8.52 26.36 -3.22
CA ALA A 360 8.90 25.39 -4.22
C ALA A 360 9.35 24.07 -3.57
N CYS A 361 10.18 24.13 -2.51
CA CYS A 361 10.57 22.94 -1.76
C CYS A 361 9.34 22.15 -1.25
N ALA A 362 8.35 22.83 -0.68
CA ALA A 362 7.11 22.21 -0.24
C ALA A 362 6.37 21.54 -1.41
N GLU A 363 6.25 22.18 -2.57
CA GLU A 363 5.57 21.61 -3.74
C GLU A 363 6.25 20.33 -4.26
N TRP A 364 7.58 20.34 -4.38
CA TRP A 364 8.35 19.15 -4.75
C TRP A 364 8.20 18.02 -3.72
N ARG A 365 8.21 18.35 -2.43
CA ARG A 365 7.99 17.37 -1.35
C ARG A 365 6.57 16.80 -1.38
N MET A 366 5.56 17.64 -1.59
CA MET A 366 4.15 17.22 -1.69
C MET A 366 3.94 16.28 -2.87
N ALA A 367 4.47 16.62 -4.05
CA ALA A 367 4.32 15.76 -5.22
C ALA A 367 5.05 14.41 -5.05
N ALA A 368 6.22 14.40 -4.40
CA ALA A 368 6.94 13.17 -4.08
C ALA A 368 6.19 12.32 -3.04
N ALA A 369 5.57 12.97 -2.05
CA ALA A 369 4.72 12.33 -1.05
C ALA A 369 3.52 11.63 -1.71
N ILE A 370 2.81 12.33 -2.62
CA ILE A 370 1.66 11.78 -3.36
C ILE A 370 2.10 10.63 -4.27
N GLY A 371 3.12 10.85 -5.11
CA GLY A 371 3.63 9.86 -6.05
C GLY A 371 4.16 8.58 -5.39
N SER A 372 4.60 8.67 -4.14
CA SER A 372 5.13 7.54 -3.37
C SER A 372 4.10 6.89 -2.44
N THR A 373 2.81 7.23 -2.56
CA THR A 373 1.76 6.71 -1.65
C THR A 373 1.58 5.19 -1.79
N MET A 374 1.55 4.66 -3.01
CA MET A 374 1.28 3.24 -3.24
C MET A 374 2.49 2.33 -3.01
N ASN A 375 3.72 2.89 -3.02
CA ASN A 375 4.97 2.14 -2.89
C ASN A 375 5.78 2.52 -1.64
N LEU A 376 5.25 3.42 -0.81
CA LEU A 376 5.76 3.80 0.50
C LEU A 376 7.23 4.23 0.55
N ARG A 377 7.77 4.72 -0.58
CA ARG A 377 9.18 5.13 -0.69
C ARG A 377 9.54 6.21 0.33
N THR A 378 10.78 6.13 0.81
CA THR A 378 11.40 7.14 1.67
C THR A 378 11.77 8.36 0.84
N VAL A 379 11.46 9.56 1.34
CA VAL A 379 11.70 10.83 0.64
C VAL A 379 12.55 11.76 1.51
N GLY A 380 13.58 12.39 0.93
CA GLY A 380 14.38 13.40 1.63
C GLY A 380 15.36 14.16 0.73
N HIS A 381 16.23 14.97 1.34
CA HIS A 381 17.18 15.84 0.63
C HIS A 381 18.66 15.54 0.93
N SER A 382 18.97 14.61 1.82
CA SER A 382 20.36 14.27 2.15
C SER A 382 20.90 13.21 1.18
N ALA A 383 21.97 13.56 0.44
CA ALA A 383 22.67 12.63 -0.44
C ALA A 383 23.37 11.52 0.36
N ASP A 384 23.99 11.87 1.49
CA ASP A 384 24.59 10.88 2.39
C ASP A 384 23.49 9.94 2.96
N ASP A 385 22.32 10.45 3.37
CA ASP A 385 21.22 9.60 3.86
C ASP A 385 20.68 8.66 2.77
N ALA A 386 20.65 9.09 1.51
CA ALA A 386 20.21 8.25 0.40
C ALA A 386 21.18 7.08 0.13
N GLY A 387 22.49 7.31 0.31
CA GLY A 387 23.56 6.33 0.08
C GLY A 387 23.80 5.34 1.23
N VAL A 388 23.31 5.62 2.44
CA VAL A 388 23.49 4.78 3.63
C VAL A 388 22.41 3.68 3.72
N GLY A 389 22.76 2.53 4.32
CA GLY A 389 21.81 1.47 4.66
C GLY A 389 22.13 0.10 4.04
N PRO A 390 21.12 -0.76 3.78
CA PRO A 390 21.31 -2.12 3.23
C PRO A 390 22.07 -2.11 1.90
N LYS A 391 22.72 -3.20 1.42
CA LYS A 391 23.47 -3.22 0.14
C LYS A 391 22.62 -2.75 -1.03
N GLU A 392 21.40 -3.26 -1.09
CA GLU A 392 20.41 -2.92 -2.11
C GLU A 392 19.80 -1.56 -1.81
N ARG A 393 20.47 -0.53 -2.33
CA ARG A 393 19.98 0.85 -2.30
C ARG A 393 19.65 1.28 -3.70
N GLU A 394 18.45 1.79 -3.86
CA GLU A 394 18.04 2.51 -5.05
C GLU A 394 17.87 3.97 -4.70
N ILE A 395 18.50 4.83 -5.49
CA ILE A 395 18.34 6.27 -5.39
C ILE A 395 17.63 6.73 -6.65
N ILE A 396 16.44 7.31 -6.46
CA ILE A 396 15.73 8.01 -7.51
C ILE A 396 16.05 9.50 -7.32
N ALA A 397 17.09 9.98 -8.00
CA ALA A 397 17.53 11.36 -7.97
C ALA A 397 16.64 12.21 -8.87
N VAL A 398 15.94 13.18 -8.28
CA VAL A 398 15.11 14.13 -9.00
C VAL A 398 15.97 15.33 -9.36
N ASN A 399 16.03 15.65 -10.65
CA ASN A 399 16.83 16.74 -11.20
C ASN A 399 18.28 16.74 -10.65
N PRO A 400 19.07 15.67 -10.89
CA PRO A 400 20.45 15.55 -10.38
C PRO A 400 21.35 16.72 -10.81
N GLN A 401 21.07 17.36 -11.95
CA GLN A 401 21.76 18.55 -12.44
C GLN A 401 21.65 19.78 -11.53
N ALA A 402 20.74 19.77 -10.54
CA ALA A 402 20.64 20.83 -9.53
C ALA A 402 21.72 20.72 -8.43
N TRP A 403 22.49 19.63 -8.40
CA TRP A 403 23.61 19.43 -7.49
C TRP A 403 24.90 20.00 -8.09
N SER A 404 25.86 20.38 -7.22
CA SER A 404 27.11 21.05 -7.64
C SER A 404 28.08 20.15 -8.41
N ASP A 405 28.01 18.85 -8.15
CA ASP A 405 28.91 17.83 -8.71
C ASP A 405 28.10 16.83 -9.53
N ASP A 406 28.78 16.04 -10.35
CA ASP A 406 28.18 14.88 -11.00
C ASP A 406 27.73 13.88 -9.91
N LEU A 407 26.43 13.92 -9.63
CA LEU A 407 25.85 13.18 -8.51
C LEU A 407 25.95 11.67 -8.70
N GLU A 408 25.89 11.18 -9.95
CA GLU A 408 26.04 9.75 -10.25
C GLU A 408 27.49 9.32 -9.97
N ALA A 409 28.47 10.05 -10.51
CA ALA A 409 29.89 9.80 -10.22
C ALA A 409 30.23 9.92 -8.73
N TRP A 410 29.58 10.85 -8.02
CA TRP A 410 29.72 11.00 -6.57
C TRP A 410 29.23 9.76 -5.82
N TYR A 411 28.09 9.18 -6.21
CA TYR A 411 27.62 7.92 -5.61
C TYR A 411 28.51 6.73 -5.97
N GLU A 412 29.00 6.63 -7.20
CA GLU A 412 29.96 5.60 -7.59
C GLU A 412 31.22 5.65 -6.72
N GLN A 413 31.70 6.85 -6.41
CA GLN A 413 32.88 7.07 -5.58
C GLN A 413 32.63 6.80 -4.09
N HIS A 414 31.51 7.28 -3.54
CA HIS A 414 31.29 7.32 -2.09
C HIS A 414 30.37 6.23 -1.55
N TYR A 415 29.47 5.70 -2.37
CA TYR A 415 28.49 4.67 -2.01
C TYR A 415 28.35 3.63 -3.13
N PRO A 416 29.43 2.88 -3.43
CA PRO A 416 29.42 1.94 -4.55
C PRO A 416 28.33 0.86 -4.40
N GLY A 417 27.77 0.46 -5.53
CA GLY A 417 26.71 -0.55 -5.60
C GLY A 417 25.28 -0.01 -5.42
N VAL A 418 25.11 1.31 -5.34
CA VAL A 418 23.79 1.95 -5.45
C VAL A 418 23.25 1.78 -6.87
N THR A 419 21.96 1.43 -6.98
CA THR A 419 21.20 1.60 -8.23
C THR A 419 20.78 3.06 -8.35
N PHE A 420 21.47 3.81 -9.20
CA PHE A 420 21.17 5.23 -9.43
C PHE A 420 20.19 5.38 -10.60
N ARG A 421 19.13 6.17 -10.40
CA ARG A 421 18.10 6.45 -11.40
C ARG A 421 17.75 7.92 -11.34
N THR A 422 17.41 8.49 -12.49
CA THR A 422 17.11 9.91 -12.58
C THR A 422 15.65 10.14 -12.98
N ILE A 423 15.06 11.19 -12.41
CA ILE A 423 13.83 11.80 -12.93
C ILE A 423 14.17 13.25 -13.26
N GLU A 424 14.23 13.55 -14.54
CA GLU A 424 14.42 14.91 -15.04
C GLU A 424 13.09 15.48 -15.50
N THR A 425 12.66 16.55 -14.85
CA THR A 425 11.44 17.26 -15.22
C THR A 425 11.42 18.65 -14.60
N SER A 426 10.81 19.62 -15.28
CA SER A 426 10.59 20.95 -14.73
C SER A 426 9.35 21.04 -13.85
N SER A 427 8.55 19.97 -13.77
CA SER A 427 7.28 19.97 -13.04
C SER A 427 7.33 19.00 -11.85
N PRO A 428 7.09 19.47 -10.62
CA PRO A 428 6.92 18.56 -9.47
C PRO A 428 5.77 17.58 -9.70
N TRP A 429 4.69 18.02 -10.36
CA TRP A 429 3.49 17.21 -10.55
C TRP A 429 3.70 16.03 -11.50
N GLU A 430 4.46 16.23 -12.57
CA GLU A 430 4.88 15.13 -13.45
C GLU A 430 5.85 14.18 -12.73
N MET A 431 6.78 14.71 -11.92
CA MET A 431 7.63 13.88 -11.06
C MET A 431 6.77 13.00 -10.14
N GLY A 432 5.72 13.57 -9.53
CA GLY A 432 4.76 12.82 -8.72
C GLY A 432 4.16 11.63 -9.47
N VAL A 433 3.71 11.83 -10.72
CA VAL A 433 3.21 10.72 -11.55
C VAL A 433 4.31 9.70 -11.88
N ARG A 434 5.51 10.15 -12.25
CA ARG A 434 6.65 9.26 -12.58
C ARG A 434 7.11 8.42 -11.38
N LEU A 435 6.84 8.87 -10.14
CA LEU A 435 7.15 8.15 -8.91
C LEU A 435 6.14 7.05 -8.55
N MET A 436 4.95 7.06 -9.17
CA MET A 436 3.93 6.02 -8.94
C MET A 436 4.43 4.63 -9.37
N PRO A 437 3.79 3.54 -8.90
CA PRO A 437 4.12 2.19 -9.34
C PRO A 437 4.08 2.06 -10.87
N PRO A 438 4.88 1.16 -11.47
CA PRO A 438 4.71 0.78 -12.87
C PRO A 438 3.26 0.37 -13.16
N LEU A 439 2.78 0.69 -14.36
CA LEU A 439 1.50 0.18 -14.83
C LEU A 439 1.67 -1.29 -15.27
N GLU A 440 1.06 -2.22 -14.54
CA GLU A 440 1.06 -3.67 -14.87
C GLU A 440 -0.28 -4.12 -15.47
N ASP A 441 -1.31 -3.30 -15.29
CA ASP A 441 -2.67 -3.49 -15.80
C ASP A 441 -2.94 -2.74 -17.12
N ASP A 442 -4.16 -2.89 -17.63
CA ASP A 442 -4.68 -2.08 -18.72
C ASP A 442 -4.65 -0.57 -18.39
N ILE A 443 -4.54 0.26 -19.42
CA ILE A 443 -4.69 1.71 -19.34
C ILE A 443 -6.14 2.11 -19.02
N ALA A 444 -7.11 1.24 -19.29
CA ALA A 444 -8.54 1.52 -19.12
C ALA A 444 -8.93 1.71 -17.65
N LEU A 445 -9.72 2.76 -17.38
CA LEU A 445 -10.24 3.08 -16.06
C LEU A 445 -11.73 3.43 -16.11
N ALA A 446 -12.43 3.14 -15.02
CA ALA A 446 -13.82 3.51 -14.81
C ALA A 446 -13.94 4.54 -13.68
N GLN A 447 -14.68 5.63 -13.89
CA GLN A 447 -15.03 6.56 -12.82
C GLN A 447 -15.95 5.88 -11.79
N THR A 448 -16.74 4.89 -12.22
CA THR A 448 -17.64 4.10 -11.36
C THR A 448 -16.98 2.91 -10.69
N ASP A 449 -15.65 2.79 -10.74
CA ASP A 449 -14.92 1.76 -10.01
C ASP A 449 -15.20 1.91 -8.50
N PRO A 450 -15.67 0.85 -7.82
CA PRO A 450 -16.06 0.92 -6.41
C PRO A 450 -14.91 1.32 -5.47
N ARG A 451 -13.65 1.24 -5.93
CA ARG A 451 -12.49 1.71 -5.15
C ARG A 451 -12.47 3.22 -4.94
N TRP A 452 -13.10 4.01 -5.81
CA TRP A 452 -13.06 5.48 -5.75
C TRP A 452 -14.34 6.19 -6.23
N ALA A 453 -15.40 5.47 -6.61
CA ALA A 453 -16.64 6.09 -7.07
C ALA A 453 -17.24 7.08 -6.06
N ASP A 454 -17.04 6.83 -4.76
CA ASP A 454 -17.54 7.68 -3.67
C ASP A 454 -16.51 8.73 -3.20
N TYR A 455 -15.35 8.83 -3.86
CA TYR A 455 -14.34 9.81 -3.51
C TYR A 455 -14.74 11.21 -4.02
N ASN A 456 -14.78 12.16 -3.09
CA ASN A 456 -14.96 13.59 -3.32
C ASN A 456 -13.68 14.21 -3.92
N PHE A 457 -13.77 14.87 -5.08
CA PHE A 457 -12.61 15.37 -5.83
C PHE A 457 -12.76 16.85 -6.18
N GLY A 458 -11.63 17.53 -6.42
CA GLY A 458 -11.58 18.98 -6.59
C GLY A 458 -11.10 19.74 -5.35
N GLU A 459 -11.13 21.05 -5.42
CA GLU A 459 -10.49 21.96 -4.46
C GLU A 459 -11.36 22.29 -3.24
N SER A 460 -12.68 22.21 -3.36
CA SER A 460 -13.64 22.37 -2.25
C SER A 460 -14.84 21.43 -2.46
N PRO A 461 -14.64 20.10 -2.47
CA PRO A 461 -15.68 19.19 -2.87
C PRO A 461 -16.85 19.24 -1.88
N LEU A 462 -18.02 19.66 -2.35
CA LEU A 462 -19.27 19.46 -1.63
C LEU A 462 -19.54 17.95 -1.53
N ASP A 463 -20.26 17.52 -0.49
CA ASP A 463 -20.57 16.10 -0.21
C ASP A 463 -21.25 15.33 -1.36
N SER A 464 -21.64 16.00 -2.44
CA SER A 464 -22.30 15.42 -3.62
C SER A 464 -21.42 15.28 -4.86
N GLU A 465 -20.20 15.80 -4.89
CA GLU A 465 -19.38 15.88 -6.12
C GLU A 465 -18.32 14.77 -6.21
N THR A 466 -18.78 13.52 -6.30
CA THR A 466 -17.89 12.36 -6.34
C THR A 466 -17.35 12.05 -7.73
N ILE A 467 -16.22 11.33 -7.80
CA ILE A 467 -15.66 10.81 -9.06
C ILE A 467 -16.69 9.94 -9.79
N GLY A 468 -17.46 9.12 -9.07
CA GLY A 468 -18.50 8.27 -9.65
C GLY A 468 -19.56 9.04 -10.41
N GLN A 469 -19.88 10.27 -9.98
CA GLN A 469 -20.88 11.12 -10.62
C GLN A 469 -20.30 12.05 -11.68
N TYR A 470 -19.16 12.71 -11.39
CA TYR A 470 -18.65 13.81 -12.20
C TYR A 470 -17.21 13.61 -12.72
N GLY A 471 -16.56 12.49 -12.38
CA GLY A 471 -15.13 12.24 -12.62
C GLY A 471 -14.74 11.78 -14.02
N CYS A 472 -15.64 11.76 -15.01
CA CYS A 472 -15.36 11.30 -16.38
C CYS A 472 -14.13 11.97 -17.01
N PHE A 473 -13.98 13.29 -16.81
CA PHE A 473 -12.89 14.05 -17.42
C PHE A 473 -11.54 13.80 -16.72
N LEU A 474 -11.52 13.79 -15.39
CA LEU A 474 -10.36 13.39 -14.58
C LEU A 474 -9.89 11.97 -14.93
N THR A 475 -10.84 11.03 -15.06
CA THR A 475 -10.58 9.63 -15.44
C THR A 475 -9.96 9.56 -16.84
N GLY A 476 -10.45 10.36 -17.79
CA GLY A 476 -9.85 10.47 -19.12
C GLY A 476 -8.39 10.93 -19.09
N LEU A 477 -8.04 11.92 -18.26
CA LEU A 477 -6.66 12.36 -18.09
C LEU A 477 -5.79 11.27 -17.45
N ALA A 478 -6.31 10.54 -16.45
CA ALA A 478 -5.61 9.42 -15.84
C ALA A 478 -5.26 8.33 -16.86
N ILE A 479 -6.18 7.99 -17.77
CA ILE A 479 -5.94 7.03 -18.87
C ILE A 479 -4.79 7.50 -19.78
N ILE A 480 -4.77 8.78 -20.15
CA ILE A 480 -3.68 9.35 -20.98
C ILE A 480 -2.34 9.22 -20.25
N LEU A 481 -2.28 9.62 -18.98
CA LEU A 481 -1.04 9.56 -18.19
C LEU A 481 -0.57 8.12 -17.98
N ARG A 482 -1.49 7.17 -17.71
CA ARG A 482 -1.20 5.72 -17.67
C ARG A 482 -0.54 5.25 -18.96
N LYS A 483 -1.15 5.57 -20.11
CA LYS A 483 -0.66 5.17 -21.43
C LYS A 483 0.75 5.67 -21.72
N HIS A 484 1.09 6.91 -21.36
CA HIS A 484 2.36 7.49 -21.78
C HIS A 484 3.47 7.41 -20.74
N LEU A 485 3.13 7.54 -19.46
CA LEU A 485 4.13 7.46 -18.40
C LEU A 485 4.32 6.02 -17.91
N GLN A 486 3.42 5.09 -18.30
CA GLN A 486 3.45 3.67 -17.91
C GLN A 486 3.50 3.53 -16.37
N ARG A 487 2.63 4.30 -15.72
CA ARG A 487 2.47 4.38 -14.27
C ARG A 487 1.04 4.08 -13.88
N ASP A 488 0.84 3.44 -12.74
CA ASP A 488 -0.48 3.13 -12.19
C ASP A 488 -1.15 4.38 -11.60
N VAL A 489 -1.47 5.32 -12.49
CA VAL A 489 -2.18 6.55 -12.14
C VAL A 489 -3.63 6.21 -11.85
N ILE A 490 -4.08 6.48 -10.62
CA ILE A 490 -5.49 6.34 -10.23
C ILE A 490 -6.13 7.72 -10.03
N PRO A 491 -7.44 7.87 -10.29
CA PRO A 491 -8.11 9.17 -10.21
C PRO A 491 -7.93 9.92 -8.87
N PRO A 492 -8.03 9.28 -7.68
CA PRO A 492 -7.82 9.98 -6.41
C PRO A 492 -6.41 10.58 -6.23
N LEU A 493 -5.35 9.87 -6.65
CA LEU A 493 -3.98 10.39 -6.51
C LEU A 493 -3.67 11.47 -7.55
N LEU A 494 -4.24 11.34 -8.75
CA LEU A 494 -4.18 12.41 -9.75
C LEU A 494 -4.89 13.66 -9.24
N ASP A 495 -6.09 13.52 -8.69
CA ASP A 495 -6.82 14.62 -8.05
C ASP A 495 -5.98 15.32 -6.98
N ARG A 496 -5.34 14.59 -6.07
CA ARG A 496 -4.46 15.18 -5.05
C ARG A 496 -3.28 15.96 -5.63
N LEU A 497 -2.69 15.50 -6.73
CA LEU A 497 -1.65 16.27 -7.44
C LEU A 497 -2.22 17.55 -8.04
N LEU A 498 -3.40 17.48 -8.62
CA LEU A 498 -4.07 18.60 -9.28
C LEU A 498 -4.53 19.67 -8.29
N VAL A 499 -5.12 19.28 -7.16
CA VAL A 499 -5.48 20.18 -6.05
C VAL A 499 -4.22 20.83 -5.45
N ALA A 500 -3.16 20.05 -5.21
CA ALA A 500 -1.90 20.59 -4.71
C ALA A 500 -1.23 21.58 -5.68
N ALA A 501 -1.38 21.35 -6.99
CA ALA A 501 -0.89 22.23 -8.04
C ALA A 501 -1.65 23.56 -8.12
N ARG A 502 -2.88 23.60 -7.60
CA ARG A 502 -3.80 24.76 -7.63
C ARG A 502 -4.14 25.24 -9.05
N ALA A 503 -3.58 24.67 -10.12
CA ALA A 503 -3.81 25.18 -11.47
C ALA A 503 -4.89 24.41 -12.24
N ALA A 504 -5.47 23.37 -11.64
CA ALA A 504 -6.17 22.35 -12.40
C ALA A 504 -7.68 22.51 -12.38
N TYR A 505 -8.26 23.10 -11.34
CA TYR A 505 -9.71 23.21 -11.18
C TYR A 505 -10.15 24.68 -11.15
N VAL A 506 -11.42 24.89 -11.48
CA VAL A 506 -12.19 26.12 -11.21
C VAL A 506 -13.59 25.68 -10.81
N GLN A 507 -14.29 26.49 -10.02
CA GLN A 507 -15.62 26.13 -9.52
C GLN A 507 -15.58 24.72 -8.88
N ASP A 508 -14.60 24.54 -8.00
CA ASP A 508 -14.35 23.34 -7.20
C ASP A 508 -13.78 22.14 -7.99
N ASN A 509 -14.48 21.62 -9.01
CA ASN A 509 -14.11 20.35 -9.66
C ASN A 509 -14.00 20.40 -11.20
N LEU A 510 -14.17 21.58 -11.82
CA LEU A 510 -14.12 21.70 -13.28
C LEU A 510 -12.67 21.78 -13.77
N LEU A 511 -12.20 20.70 -14.39
CA LEU A 511 -10.83 20.61 -14.87
C LEU A 511 -10.51 21.63 -16.00
N MET A 512 -9.57 22.52 -15.75
CA MET A 512 -9.08 23.56 -16.66
C MET A 512 -8.00 23.05 -17.59
N TRP A 513 -8.39 22.33 -18.65
CA TRP A 513 -7.47 21.68 -19.59
C TRP A 513 -6.22 22.48 -20.01
N GLN A 514 -6.38 23.77 -20.34
CA GLN A 514 -5.27 24.62 -20.78
C GLN A 514 -4.26 24.95 -19.67
N GLN A 515 -4.68 24.90 -18.41
CA GLN A 515 -3.84 25.08 -17.23
C GLN A 515 -3.34 23.73 -16.68
N THR A 516 -4.12 22.65 -16.84
CA THR A 516 -3.74 21.29 -16.46
C THR A 516 -2.60 20.72 -17.31
N ILE A 517 -2.64 20.86 -18.63
CA ILE A 517 -1.63 20.26 -19.52
C ILE A 517 -0.21 20.76 -19.26
N PRO A 518 0.05 22.06 -19.01
CA PRO A 518 1.35 22.57 -18.59
C PRO A 518 1.95 21.90 -17.34
N LEU A 519 1.13 21.28 -16.47
CA LEU A 519 1.62 20.54 -15.30
C LEU A 519 2.36 19.24 -15.69
N PHE A 520 2.21 18.78 -16.93
CA PHE A 520 2.84 17.56 -17.44
C PHE A 520 3.68 17.88 -18.68
N PRO A 521 4.97 18.25 -18.52
CA PRO A 521 5.90 18.57 -19.60
C PRO A 521 6.07 17.49 -20.69
N CYS A 522 5.62 16.26 -20.49
CA CYS A 522 5.47 15.23 -21.53
C CYS A 522 4.53 15.67 -22.66
N PHE A 523 3.68 16.67 -22.41
CA PHE A 523 2.90 17.35 -23.44
C PHE A 523 3.51 18.72 -23.79
N ASP A 524 3.26 19.17 -25.02
CA ASP A 524 3.73 20.48 -25.49
C ASP A 524 2.63 21.39 -26.03
N GLN A 525 1.46 20.83 -26.37
CA GLN A 525 0.31 21.57 -26.87
C GLN A 525 -1.00 21.00 -26.32
N SER A 526 -2.03 21.85 -26.26
CA SER A 526 -3.39 21.44 -25.88
C SER A 526 -4.44 22.03 -26.82
N ILE A 527 -5.52 21.28 -27.05
CA ILE A 527 -6.72 21.74 -27.76
C ILE A 527 -7.92 21.59 -26.80
N LYS A 528 -8.73 22.65 -26.71
CA LYS A 528 -10.01 22.66 -26.02
C LYS A 528 -11.03 23.38 -26.90
N ASP A 529 -11.98 22.64 -27.47
CA ASP A 529 -13.08 23.22 -28.22
C ASP A 529 -14.36 22.36 -28.15
N ASN A 530 -15.43 22.85 -28.76
CA ASN A 530 -16.72 22.16 -28.92
C ASN A 530 -17.06 21.91 -30.40
N VAL A 531 -16.04 21.70 -31.24
CA VAL A 531 -16.18 21.49 -32.68
C VAL A 531 -16.38 20.01 -32.96
N GLN A 532 -17.36 19.70 -33.80
CA GLN A 532 -17.58 18.34 -34.31
C GLN A 532 -16.58 18.05 -35.43
N ARG A 533 -15.91 16.90 -35.35
CA ARG A 533 -14.88 16.45 -36.30
C ARG A 533 -15.30 15.14 -36.96
N THR A 534 -14.85 14.90 -38.18
CA THR A 534 -15.05 13.61 -38.86
C THR A 534 -14.11 12.54 -38.29
N ALA A 535 -14.39 11.26 -38.55
CA ALA A 535 -13.51 10.16 -38.16
C ALA A 535 -12.09 10.34 -38.76
N GLY A 536 -12.01 10.77 -40.03
CA GLY A 536 -10.74 11.11 -40.68
C GLY A 536 -9.94 12.19 -39.94
N GLN A 537 -10.57 13.30 -39.55
CA GLN A 537 -9.91 14.36 -38.78
C GLN A 537 -9.43 13.89 -37.41
N LEU A 538 -10.20 13.04 -36.73
CA LEU A 538 -9.79 12.45 -35.45
C LEU A 538 -8.62 11.46 -35.63
N ALA A 539 -8.63 10.68 -36.72
CA ALA A 539 -7.52 9.79 -37.06
C ALA A 539 -6.24 10.57 -37.37
N ASP A 540 -6.35 11.72 -38.03
CA ASP A 540 -5.21 12.61 -38.31
C ASP A 540 -4.61 13.17 -37.02
N LEU A 541 -5.45 13.60 -36.06
CA LEU A 541 -4.97 14.02 -34.73
C LEU A 541 -4.19 12.91 -34.01
N LEU A 542 -4.73 11.68 -33.95
CA LEU A 542 -4.01 10.55 -33.33
C LEU A 542 -2.67 10.29 -34.03
N ARG A 543 -2.63 10.39 -35.36
CA ARG A 543 -1.40 10.17 -36.16
C ARG A 543 -0.35 11.26 -35.90
N GLU A 544 -0.79 12.47 -35.61
CA GLU A 544 0.06 13.62 -35.25
C GLU A 544 0.53 13.57 -33.78
N GLY A 545 0.20 12.51 -33.02
CA GLY A 545 0.62 12.33 -31.63
C GLY A 545 -0.26 13.03 -30.61
N TRP A 546 -1.50 13.36 -30.98
CA TRP A 546 -2.49 13.87 -30.04
C TRP A 546 -3.20 12.74 -29.32
N GLU A 547 -3.31 12.86 -28.01
CA GLU A 547 -4.18 12.05 -27.18
C GLU A 547 -5.50 12.79 -26.98
N VAL A 548 -6.62 12.12 -27.25
CA VAL A 548 -7.91 12.78 -27.44
C VAL A 548 -8.96 12.23 -26.46
N ILE A 549 -9.54 13.13 -25.67
CA ILE A 549 -10.77 12.90 -24.91
C ILE A 549 -11.92 13.56 -25.68
N LEU A 550 -12.90 12.77 -26.07
CA LEU A 550 -14.08 13.21 -26.81
C LEU A 550 -15.19 13.57 -25.83
N ARG A 551 -15.87 14.69 -26.09
CA ARG A 551 -17.08 15.09 -25.38
C ARG A 551 -18.29 14.57 -26.13
N ARG A 552 -19.17 13.84 -25.43
CA ARG A 552 -20.44 13.35 -26.00
C ARG A 552 -21.28 14.53 -26.50
N ALA A 553 -22.03 14.35 -27.58
CA ALA A 553 -22.73 15.45 -28.26
C ALA A 553 -23.79 16.16 -27.38
N ASP A 554 -24.41 15.43 -26.45
CA ASP A 554 -25.32 15.97 -25.42
C ASP A 554 -24.58 16.76 -24.33
N GLY A 555 -23.26 16.63 -24.28
CA GLY A 555 -22.38 17.34 -23.38
C GLY A 555 -22.25 16.78 -21.98
N ALA A 556 -22.88 15.66 -21.70
CA ALA A 556 -23.01 15.10 -20.36
C ALA A 556 -21.89 14.12 -19.98
N HIS A 557 -21.03 13.71 -20.92
CA HIS A 557 -20.01 12.68 -20.68
C HIS A 557 -18.75 12.86 -21.53
N PHE A 558 -17.63 12.37 -21.01
CA PHE A 558 -16.34 12.36 -21.71
C PHE A 558 -15.82 10.94 -21.89
N VAL A 559 -15.20 10.64 -23.03
CA VAL A 559 -14.61 9.32 -23.30
C VAL A 559 -13.22 9.47 -23.90
N TYR A 560 -12.36 8.48 -23.69
CA TYR A 560 -11.03 8.48 -24.30
C TYR A 560 -11.07 7.80 -25.68
N LEU A 561 -10.50 8.44 -26.70
CA LEU A 561 -10.40 7.88 -28.05
C LEU A 561 -9.11 7.06 -28.17
N GLU A 562 -9.25 5.75 -28.29
CA GLU A 562 -8.11 4.82 -28.33
C GLU A 562 -7.58 4.64 -29.77
N LYS A 563 -8.47 4.47 -30.75
CA LYS A 563 -8.10 4.36 -32.17
C LYS A 563 -9.29 4.65 -33.10
N VAL A 564 -8.98 4.89 -34.38
CA VAL A 564 -9.97 5.08 -35.45
C VAL A 564 -9.73 4.06 -36.57
N GLU A 565 -10.77 3.35 -36.99
CA GLU A 565 -10.75 2.38 -38.09
C GLU A 565 -11.88 2.69 -39.09
N GLY A 566 -11.53 3.30 -40.23
CA GLY A 566 -12.53 3.83 -41.17
C GLY A 566 -13.42 4.88 -40.49
N GLU A 567 -14.73 4.66 -40.51
CA GLU A 567 -15.71 5.53 -39.82
C GLU A 567 -15.96 5.12 -38.35
N THR A 568 -15.33 4.05 -37.87
CA THR A 568 -15.53 3.53 -36.51
C THR A 568 -14.51 4.10 -35.55
N LEU A 569 -14.98 4.73 -34.47
CA LEU A 569 -14.18 5.15 -33.34
C LEU A 569 -14.16 4.03 -32.29
N HIS A 570 -12.99 3.58 -31.88
CA HIS A 570 -12.81 2.70 -30.73
C HIS A 570 -12.46 3.57 -29.52
N ILE A 571 -13.34 3.56 -28.52
CA ILE A 571 -13.23 4.43 -27.35
C ILE A 571 -13.16 3.60 -26.09
N ILE A 572 -12.45 4.10 -25.08
CA ILE A 572 -12.59 3.64 -23.69
C ILE A 572 -13.61 4.56 -23.03
N ASP A 573 -14.73 4.00 -22.60
CA ASP A 573 -15.76 4.75 -21.92
C ASP A 573 -15.33 4.99 -20.47
N THR A 574 -15.10 6.26 -20.10
CA THR A 574 -14.62 6.59 -18.75
C THR A 574 -15.64 6.30 -17.67
N TRP A 575 -16.91 6.03 -18.02
CA TRP A 575 -17.93 5.67 -17.04
C TRP A 575 -17.68 4.28 -16.47
N ASP A 576 -17.58 3.27 -17.33
CA ASP A 576 -17.49 1.85 -16.97
C ASP A 576 -16.15 1.18 -17.33
N GLY A 577 -15.21 1.94 -17.90
CA GLY A 577 -13.89 1.46 -18.33
C GLY A 577 -13.92 0.53 -19.53
N ARG A 578 -15.07 0.32 -20.18
CA ARG A 578 -15.20 -0.66 -21.28
C ARG A 578 -14.82 -0.03 -22.61
N ARG A 579 -14.16 -0.83 -23.45
CA ARG A 579 -13.93 -0.50 -24.86
C ARG A 579 -15.23 -0.63 -25.65
N LYS A 580 -15.61 0.42 -26.37
CA LYS A 580 -16.86 0.50 -27.16
C LYS A 580 -16.55 1.01 -28.56
N LYS A 581 -17.45 0.67 -29.49
CA LYS A 581 -17.43 1.21 -30.86
C LYS A 581 -18.47 2.30 -31.00
N LYS A 582 -18.08 3.44 -31.56
CA LYS A 582 -18.90 4.64 -31.73
C LYS A 582 -18.64 5.28 -33.09
N THR A 583 -19.45 6.27 -33.44
CA THR A 583 -19.30 7.07 -34.66
C THR A 583 -18.91 8.50 -34.30
N ALA A 584 -18.30 9.22 -35.23
CA ALA A 584 -17.94 10.62 -35.00
C ALA A 584 -19.16 11.54 -34.74
N ALA A 585 -20.36 11.14 -35.18
CA ALA A 585 -21.61 11.86 -34.91
C ALA A 585 -22.02 11.83 -33.43
N ASP A 586 -21.51 10.88 -32.64
CA ASP A 586 -21.82 10.76 -31.21
C ASP A 586 -21.12 11.83 -30.35
N PHE A 587 -20.18 12.59 -30.93
CA PHE A 587 -19.28 13.50 -30.21
C PHE A 587 -19.27 14.91 -30.78
N ARG A 588 -19.23 15.89 -29.88
CA ARG A 588 -19.11 17.31 -30.22
C ARG A 588 -18.16 18.00 -29.25
N GLY A 589 -16.95 18.27 -29.73
CA GLY A 589 -15.87 18.83 -28.93
C GLY A 589 -14.86 17.79 -28.48
N LEU A 590 -13.65 18.28 -28.23
CA LEU A 590 -12.57 17.48 -27.69
C LEU A 590 -11.70 18.24 -26.71
N ARG A 591 -10.97 17.47 -25.91
CA ARG A 591 -9.85 17.89 -25.10
C ARG A 591 -8.69 17.03 -25.56
N ALA A 592 -7.67 17.64 -26.15
CA ALA A 592 -6.52 16.89 -26.63
C ALA A 592 -5.22 17.48 -26.10
N ALA A 593 -4.26 16.60 -25.87
CA ALA A 593 -2.90 16.95 -25.48
C ALA A 593 -1.93 16.30 -26.47
N ARG A 594 -0.98 17.09 -26.99
CA ARG A 594 0.01 16.58 -27.94
C ARG A 594 1.24 16.12 -27.18
N LEU A 595 1.66 14.89 -27.44
CA LEU A 595 2.89 14.35 -26.88
C LEU A 595 4.10 15.08 -27.48
N ARG A 596 5.02 15.46 -26.60
CA ARG A 596 6.32 15.97 -27.02
C ARG A 596 7.12 14.82 -27.67
N GLN A 597 7.67 15.04 -28.86
CA GLN A 597 8.51 14.03 -29.50
C GLN A 597 9.88 13.95 -28.81
N GLY A 598 10.18 12.79 -28.23
CA GLY A 598 11.44 12.47 -27.55
C GLY A 598 11.41 11.03 -27.04
N PRO A 599 12.57 10.39 -26.79
CA PRO A 599 12.60 9.02 -26.29
C PRO A 599 11.96 8.96 -24.89
N PRO A 600 11.01 8.05 -24.64
CA PRO A 600 10.53 7.81 -23.29
C PRO A 600 11.71 7.30 -22.45
N SER A 601 11.95 7.91 -21.29
CA SER A 601 12.92 7.44 -20.31
C SER A 601 12.42 6.10 -19.74
N GLN A 602 12.84 4.99 -20.35
CA GLN A 602 12.50 3.65 -19.88
C GLN A 602 13.35 3.29 -18.66
N LEU A 603 12.69 3.10 -17.52
CA LEU A 603 13.30 2.54 -16.32
C LEU A 603 13.31 1.01 -16.45
N THR A 604 14.48 0.40 -16.57
CA THR A 604 14.66 -1.06 -16.59
C THR A 604 15.34 -1.53 -15.30
N PHE A 605 14.93 -2.68 -14.77
CA PHE A 605 15.35 -3.24 -13.48
C PHE A 605 16.17 -4.54 -13.68
N PRO A 606 17.32 -4.70 -13.00
CA PRO A 606 18.00 -5.98 -12.85
C PRO A 606 17.81 -6.62 -11.46
N GLU A 607 17.90 -7.96 -11.41
CA GLU A 607 17.74 -8.83 -10.23
C GLU A 607 19.05 -9.03 -9.43
N ARG A 608 18.98 -8.91 -8.08
CA ARG A 608 19.52 -9.86 -7.05
C ARG A 608 19.97 -9.17 -5.73
N ALA A 609 19.64 -9.82 -4.60
CA ALA A 609 19.98 -9.42 -3.23
C ALA A 609 21.16 -10.16 -2.59
N ASP A 610 21.96 -9.43 -1.81
CA ASP A 610 23.12 -9.89 -1.01
C ASP A 610 23.24 -9.06 0.29
N LEU A 611 23.77 -9.68 1.35
CA LEU A 611 23.65 -9.31 2.77
C LEU A 611 24.78 -8.42 3.33
N SER A 612 25.22 -7.37 2.62
CA SER A 612 26.16 -6.38 3.18
C SER A 612 25.52 -5.00 3.41
N SER A 613 26.12 -4.08 4.16
CA SER A 613 25.59 -2.72 4.41
C SER A 613 26.64 -1.64 4.09
N ALA A 614 26.22 -0.43 3.70
CA ALA A 614 27.13 0.71 3.53
C ALA A 614 27.03 1.68 4.73
N PRO A 615 28.15 1.97 5.42
CA PRO A 615 28.20 2.94 6.50
C PRO A 615 28.16 4.38 5.96
N PRO A 616 27.82 5.38 6.79
CA PRO A 616 27.90 6.80 6.44
C PRO A 616 29.35 7.22 6.20
N ARG A 617 29.56 8.09 5.22
CA ARG A 617 30.88 8.68 4.90
C ARG A 617 31.42 9.57 6.03
N ALA A 618 30.54 10.27 6.74
CA ALA A 618 30.86 11.14 7.86
C ALA A 618 29.71 11.13 8.88
N PRO A 619 29.96 11.44 10.16
CA PRO A 619 28.89 11.62 11.14
C PRO A 619 27.95 12.76 10.74
N TYR A 620 26.65 12.53 10.87
CA TYR A 620 25.61 13.54 10.72
C TYR A 620 24.40 13.18 11.60
N HIS A 621 23.60 14.19 11.94
CA HIS A 621 22.34 13.99 12.65
C HIS A 621 21.21 13.69 11.66
N ARG A 622 20.48 12.60 11.87
CA ARG A 622 19.33 12.21 11.04
C ARG A 622 18.03 12.30 11.84
N THR A 623 17.05 13.08 11.36
CA THR A 623 15.66 13.00 11.85
C THR A 623 14.79 12.29 10.82
N TYR A 624 14.13 11.21 11.24
CA TYR A 624 13.19 10.43 10.44
C TYR A 624 11.77 10.58 10.97
N VAL A 625 10.85 11.06 10.14
CA VAL A 625 9.41 11.09 10.45
C VAL A 625 8.81 9.76 10.01
N LEU A 626 8.48 8.92 11.00
CA LEU A 626 7.84 7.63 10.79
C LEU A 626 6.32 7.82 10.81
N LEU A 627 5.70 7.65 9.65
CA LEU A 627 4.27 7.86 9.47
C LEU A 627 3.41 6.69 9.97
N PRO A 628 2.14 6.93 10.31
CA PRO A 628 1.24 5.88 10.77
C PRO A 628 0.98 4.81 9.70
N GLN A 629 0.56 3.64 10.16
CA GLN A 629 0.02 2.58 9.30
C GLN A 629 -1.45 2.88 9.00
N ALA A 630 -1.75 3.23 7.75
CA ALA A 630 -3.11 3.46 7.26
C ALA A 630 -3.54 2.33 6.31
N GLN A 631 -4.82 1.94 6.36
CA GLN A 631 -5.34 0.80 5.60
C GLN A 631 -5.70 1.15 4.15
N ASN A 632 -5.95 2.44 3.87
CA ASN A 632 -6.35 2.94 2.55
C ASN A 632 -5.35 4.02 2.05
N PRO A 633 -4.88 3.94 0.79
CA PRO A 633 -4.06 4.98 0.16
C PRO A 633 -4.61 6.41 0.27
N VAL A 634 -5.94 6.61 0.28
CA VAL A 634 -6.57 7.93 0.41
C VAL A 634 -6.38 8.54 1.79
N GLU A 635 -6.40 7.74 2.85
CA GLU A 635 -6.09 8.22 4.20
C GLU A 635 -4.59 8.44 4.34
N GLN A 636 -3.80 7.51 3.79
CA GLN A 636 -2.34 7.53 3.84
C GLN A 636 -1.75 8.77 3.16
N VAL A 637 -2.30 9.20 2.01
CA VAL A 637 -1.78 10.34 1.27
C VAL A 637 -1.90 11.64 2.05
N ALA A 638 -2.94 11.83 2.87
CA ALA A 638 -3.10 13.03 3.70
C ALA A 638 -1.97 13.15 4.74
N TRP A 639 -1.64 12.06 5.43
CA TRP A 639 -0.49 12.02 6.36
C TRP A 639 0.83 12.30 5.66
N ARG A 640 1.04 11.72 4.46
CA ARG A 640 2.26 11.95 3.68
C ARG A 640 2.39 13.40 3.21
N ILE A 641 1.32 14.01 2.69
CA ILE A 641 1.31 15.42 2.25
C ILE A 641 1.58 16.34 3.43
N ALA A 642 0.88 16.14 4.54
CA ALA A 642 1.02 16.99 5.72
C ALA A 642 2.44 16.91 6.31
N ALA A 643 3.02 15.70 6.38
CA ALA A 643 4.40 15.52 6.82
C ALA A 643 5.41 16.14 5.85
N ALA A 644 5.16 16.05 4.54
CA ALA A 644 5.98 16.72 3.53
C ALA A 644 6.02 18.23 3.75
N ILE A 645 4.87 18.86 4.00
CA ILE A 645 4.75 20.29 4.29
C ILE A 645 5.44 20.65 5.61
N GLY A 646 5.09 19.97 6.71
CA GLY A 646 5.63 20.25 8.05
C GLY A 646 7.14 20.06 8.17
N ALA A 647 7.69 19.12 7.40
CA ALA A 647 9.13 18.85 7.36
C ALA A 647 9.91 19.71 6.34
N THR A 648 9.28 20.68 5.67
CA THR A 648 9.91 21.42 4.56
C THR A 648 11.17 22.18 4.99
N ASP A 649 11.07 23.04 6.01
CA ASP A 649 12.20 23.90 6.41
C ASP A 649 13.37 23.11 6.98
N ARG A 650 13.07 22.02 7.70
CA ARG A 650 14.08 21.14 8.29
C ARG A 650 14.55 20.01 7.38
N ARG A 651 13.87 19.84 6.24
CA ARG A 651 14.13 18.81 5.22
C ARG A 651 14.23 17.39 5.81
N TYR A 652 13.39 17.08 6.80
CA TYR A 652 13.39 15.75 7.44
C TYR A 652 13.13 14.64 6.42
N THR A 653 13.71 13.47 6.67
CA THR A 653 13.44 12.25 5.93
C THR A 653 12.06 11.72 6.37
N VAL A 654 11.20 11.37 5.41
CA VAL A 654 9.82 10.91 5.68
C VAL A 654 9.61 9.52 5.06
N GLY A 655 9.03 8.58 5.81
CA GLY A 655 8.70 7.26 5.29
C GLY A 655 7.87 6.36 6.23
N HIS A 656 7.68 5.10 5.83
CA HIS A 656 6.88 4.09 6.56
C HIS A 656 7.67 2.82 6.88
N SER A 657 8.99 2.90 7.08
CA SER A 657 9.79 1.75 7.49
C SER A 657 10.42 2.01 8.84
N ALA A 658 10.00 1.24 9.86
CA ALA A 658 10.55 1.32 11.20
C ALA A 658 12.03 0.85 11.22
N ASP A 659 12.37 -0.16 10.43
CA ASP A 659 13.76 -0.59 10.26
C ASP A 659 14.58 0.51 9.54
N ASP A 660 14.05 1.19 8.51
CA ASP A 660 14.75 2.33 7.87
C ASP A 660 14.97 3.48 8.85
N ALA A 661 13.98 3.84 9.66
CA ALA A 661 14.10 4.89 10.67
C ALA A 661 15.22 4.60 11.69
N GLY A 662 15.39 3.33 12.06
CA GLY A 662 16.39 2.87 13.01
C GLY A 662 17.81 2.72 12.44
N VAL A 663 17.96 2.59 11.12
CA VAL A 663 19.25 2.40 10.43
C VAL A 663 19.96 3.73 10.18
N GLY A 664 21.29 3.70 10.09
CA GLY A 664 22.09 4.83 9.63
C GLY A 664 23.06 5.37 10.69
N PRO A 665 23.25 6.69 10.79
CA PRO A 665 24.23 7.27 11.71
C PRO A 665 23.86 6.99 13.17
N GLN A 666 24.86 7.01 14.05
CA GLN A 666 24.65 6.82 15.49
C GLN A 666 23.71 7.90 16.06
N GLU A 667 23.90 9.16 15.67
CA GLU A 667 23.01 10.27 16.02
C GLU A 667 21.77 10.27 15.12
N ARG A 668 20.69 9.67 15.63
CA ARG A 668 19.41 9.60 14.92
C ARG A 668 18.23 9.86 15.85
N GLU A 669 17.27 10.62 15.35
CA GLU A 669 16.00 10.94 15.97
C GLU A 669 14.85 10.36 15.15
N ILE A 670 13.93 9.70 15.83
CA ILE A 670 12.73 9.09 15.26
C ILE A 670 11.53 9.85 15.81
N LEU A 671 10.85 10.56 14.92
CA LEU A 671 9.56 11.20 15.19
C LEU A 671 8.46 10.25 14.74
N ALA A 672 7.96 9.42 15.67
CA ALA A 672 6.92 8.44 15.40
C ALA A 672 5.54 9.09 15.51
N VAL A 673 4.81 9.14 14.40
CA VAL A 673 3.46 9.70 14.35
C VAL A 673 2.46 8.57 14.60
N ASN A 674 1.61 8.75 15.61
CA ASN A 674 0.60 7.78 16.05
C ASN A 674 1.20 6.36 16.18
N PRO A 675 2.19 6.18 17.09
CA PRO A 675 2.93 4.93 17.22
C PRO A 675 2.06 3.72 17.57
N GLU A 676 0.87 3.93 18.15
CA GLU A 676 -0.12 2.88 18.41
C GLU A 676 -0.61 2.17 17.14
N THR A 677 -0.49 2.81 15.98
CA THR A 677 -0.83 2.19 14.68
C THR A 677 0.15 1.09 14.27
N TRP A 678 1.32 1.00 14.92
CA TRP A 678 2.36 0.02 14.63
C TRP A 678 2.30 -1.25 15.50
N GLY A 679 1.29 -1.36 16.39
CA GLY A 679 1.07 -2.53 17.23
C GLY A 679 1.42 -2.28 18.71
N SER A 680 2.15 -3.22 19.32
CA SER A 680 2.63 -3.04 20.70
C SER A 680 3.59 -1.86 20.83
N ASP A 681 3.98 -1.52 22.06
CA ASP A 681 4.91 -0.44 22.42
C ASP A 681 6.10 -0.29 21.43
N LEU A 682 5.97 0.68 20.51
CA LEU A 682 6.96 0.94 19.46
C LEU A 682 8.25 1.53 20.03
N GLN A 683 8.16 2.26 21.15
CA GLN A 683 9.34 2.77 21.84
C GLN A 683 10.17 1.61 22.40
N ALA A 684 9.52 0.67 23.09
CA ALA A 684 10.18 -0.53 23.58
C ALA A 684 10.79 -1.38 22.45
N TRP A 685 10.17 -1.38 21.27
CA TRP A 685 10.73 -2.03 20.09
C TRP A 685 12.03 -1.35 19.62
N TYR A 686 12.07 -0.02 19.56
CA TYR A 686 13.31 0.71 19.23
C TYR A 686 14.38 0.55 20.30
N ASP A 687 14.03 0.63 21.58
CA ASP A 687 14.98 0.41 22.68
C ASP A 687 15.64 -0.97 22.60
N ARG A 688 14.89 -1.98 22.15
CA ARG A 688 15.39 -3.35 21.95
C ARG A 688 16.24 -3.51 20.69
N HIS A 689 15.80 -2.97 19.56
CA HIS A 689 16.37 -3.30 18.25
C HIS A 689 17.32 -2.24 17.68
N TYR A 690 17.18 -0.99 18.11
CA TYR A 690 17.94 0.16 17.65
C TYR A 690 18.33 1.06 18.83
N PRO A 691 19.11 0.54 19.80
CA PRO A 691 19.48 1.30 20.99
C PRO A 691 20.19 2.61 20.61
N ASN A 692 20.04 3.63 21.46
CA ASN A 692 20.56 4.99 21.26
C ASN A 692 19.84 5.85 20.20
N ALA A 693 18.80 5.35 19.53
CA ALA A 693 17.92 6.22 18.75
C ALA A 693 17.14 7.14 19.71
N GLN A 694 17.15 8.44 19.46
CA GLN A 694 16.25 9.36 20.18
C GLN A 694 14.84 9.13 19.66
N TYR A 695 13.91 8.78 20.55
CA TYR A 695 12.53 8.49 20.18
C TYR A 695 11.61 9.58 20.73
N ARG A 696 10.74 10.11 19.87
CA ARG A 696 9.67 11.03 20.25
C ARG A 696 8.39 10.68 19.51
N ALA A 697 7.30 10.53 20.24
CA ALA A 697 5.98 10.34 19.68
C ALA A 697 5.30 11.69 19.36
N ILE A 698 4.50 11.71 18.28
CA ILE A 698 3.50 12.73 17.99
C ILE A 698 2.17 12.00 17.93
N GLU A 699 1.27 12.31 18.87
CA GLU A 699 -0.07 11.73 18.92
C GLU A 699 -1.08 12.80 18.50
N THR A 700 -1.82 12.53 17.43
CA THR A 700 -2.88 13.41 16.94
C THR A 700 -3.81 12.66 16.00
N ASP A 701 -5.10 12.99 16.01
CA ASP A 701 -6.07 12.50 15.03
C ASP A 701 -6.08 13.33 13.74
N SER A 702 -5.27 14.40 13.66
CA SER A 702 -5.17 15.28 12.50
C SER A 702 -3.78 15.27 11.83
N PRO A 703 -3.69 14.91 10.54
CA PRO A 703 -2.43 15.07 9.79
C PRO A 703 -1.97 16.53 9.74
N TRP A 704 -2.90 17.48 9.72
CA TRP A 704 -2.59 18.91 9.59
C TRP A 704 -2.00 19.49 10.88
N GLU A 705 -2.43 19.01 12.03
CA GLU A 705 -1.81 19.35 13.31
C GLU A 705 -0.42 18.72 13.44
N MET A 706 -0.25 17.45 13.03
CA MET A 706 1.09 16.83 12.94
C MET A 706 2.03 17.70 12.09
N ALA A 707 1.59 18.21 10.94
CA ALA A 707 2.42 19.07 10.11
C ALA A 707 2.94 20.30 10.87
N VAL A 708 2.08 20.98 11.63
CA VAL A 708 2.48 22.12 12.46
C VAL A 708 3.48 21.68 13.54
N GLN A 709 3.26 20.54 14.20
CA GLN A 709 4.18 20.03 15.23
C GLN A 709 5.57 19.67 14.69
N LEU A 710 5.69 19.34 13.39
CA LEU A 710 6.96 19.04 12.71
C LEU A 710 7.75 20.30 12.34
N MET A 711 7.10 21.47 12.25
CA MET A 711 7.75 22.73 11.89
C MET A 711 8.83 23.14 12.92
N PRO A 712 9.78 24.02 12.55
CA PRO A 712 10.77 24.54 13.48
C PRO A 712 10.13 25.14 14.74
N PRO A 713 10.75 24.99 15.93
CA PRO A 713 10.43 25.80 17.10
C PRO A 713 10.46 27.27 16.74
N LEU A 714 9.48 27.99 17.26
CA LEU A 714 9.45 29.44 17.21
C LEU A 714 10.60 30.00 18.05
N GLU A 715 11.61 30.58 17.41
CA GLU A 715 12.76 31.21 18.10
C GLU A 715 12.51 32.70 18.37
N GLY A 716 11.56 33.30 17.66
CA GLY A 716 11.24 34.71 17.72
C GLY A 716 9.85 35.02 18.29
N ASP A 717 9.39 36.23 17.98
CA ASP A 717 8.06 36.72 18.33
C ASP A 717 6.96 36.03 17.49
N ILE A 718 5.77 35.85 18.05
CA ILE A 718 4.57 35.34 17.36
C ILE A 718 4.09 36.30 16.26
N ALA A 719 4.45 37.58 16.33
CA ALA A 719 4.01 38.60 15.37
C ALA A 719 4.42 38.27 13.92
N LEU A 720 3.48 38.46 12.98
CA LEU A 720 3.69 38.31 11.54
C LEU A 720 3.08 39.49 10.77
N ALA A 721 3.65 39.79 9.61
CA ALA A 721 3.15 40.78 8.67
C ALA A 721 2.79 40.13 7.34
N GLN A 722 1.60 40.38 6.81
CA GLN A 722 1.22 39.93 5.48
C GLN A 722 2.09 40.59 4.39
N LYS A 723 2.62 41.80 4.68
CA LYS A 723 3.52 42.56 3.81
C LYS A 723 4.99 42.17 3.92
N ASP A 724 5.32 41.12 4.67
CA ASP A 724 6.69 40.63 4.71
C ASP A 724 7.15 40.29 3.28
N PRO A 725 8.28 40.85 2.80
CA PRO A 725 8.73 40.67 1.43
C PRO A 725 8.99 39.20 1.07
N ARG A 726 9.19 38.33 2.06
CA ARG A 726 9.35 36.87 1.85
C ARG A 726 8.11 36.22 1.24
N TRP A 727 6.91 36.77 1.46
CA TRP A 727 5.65 36.16 0.97
C TRP A 727 4.59 37.16 0.51
N ALA A 728 4.82 38.47 0.55
CA ALA A 728 3.82 39.45 0.14
C ALA A 728 3.33 39.28 -1.31
N ALA A 729 4.18 38.69 -2.17
CA ALA A 729 3.86 38.39 -3.57
C ALA A 729 3.29 36.97 -3.78
N TYR A 730 3.19 36.16 -2.73
CA TYR A 730 2.63 34.81 -2.81
C TYR A 730 1.12 34.87 -3.07
N ASP A 731 0.70 34.10 -4.05
CA ASP A 731 -0.69 33.87 -4.43
C ASP A 731 -1.30 32.79 -3.53
N PHE A 732 -2.38 33.10 -2.80
CA PHE A 732 -2.95 32.23 -1.75
C PHE A 732 -4.44 31.98 -2.02
N GLY A 733 -4.99 30.90 -1.46
CA GLY A 733 -6.34 30.44 -1.79
C GLY A 733 -6.34 29.12 -2.55
N ALA A 734 -7.51 28.62 -2.90
CA ALA A 734 -7.66 27.36 -3.62
C ALA A 734 -7.42 27.51 -5.13
N GLU A 735 -7.95 28.59 -5.74
CA GLU A 735 -7.92 28.87 -7.18
C GLU A 735 -6.99 30.09 -7.46
N PRO A 736 -5.81 29.90 -8.05
CA PRO A 736 -4.90 30.98 -8.37
C PRO A 736 -5.53 31.87 -9.45
N ASP A 737 -5.58 33.15 -9.14
CA ASP A 737 -6.19 34.19 -9.93
C ASP A 737 -5.57 34.31 -11.33
N PRO A 738 -6.34 34.73 -12.36
CA PRO A 738 -5.75 35.26 -13.58
C PRO A 738 -4.75 36.39 -13.24
N PRO A 739 -3.64 36.56 -13.98
CA PRO A 739 -2.61 37.56 -13.67
C PRO A 739 -3.09 39.02 -13.50
N SER A 740 -4.33 39.31 -13.90
CA SER A 740 -5.00 40.61 -13.82
C SER A 740 -5.64 40.96 -12.46
N SER A 741 -5.92 40.01 -11.57
CA SER A 741 -6.57 40.25 -10.27
C SER A 741 -5.61 40.22 -9.07
N GLN A 742 -4.57 39.38 -9.13
CA GLN A 742 -3.49 39.19 -8.12
C GLN A 742 -3.99 39.30 -6.67
N GLU A 743 -4.74 38.29 -6.23
CA GLU A 743 -5.09 38.07 -4.83
C GLU A 743 -3.90 37.56 -3.99
N THR A 744 -2.87 38.40 -3.84
CA THR A 744 -1.68 38.02 -3.06
C THR A 744 -1.87 38.19 -1.55
N LEU A 745 -1.04 37.51 -0.75
CA LEU A 745 -0.99 37.68 0.70
C LEU A 745 -0.74 39.14 1.11
N GLY A 746 0.12 39.85 0.38
CA GLY A 746 0.43 41.25 0.66
C GLY A 746 -0.80 42.16 0.56
N ARG A 747 -1.81 41.77 -0.24
CA ARG A 747 -3.01 42.56 -0.49
C ARG A 747 -4.21 42.08 0.33
N TYR A 748 -4.42 40.77 0.43
CA TYR A 748 -5.64 40.19 1.03
C TYR A 748 -5.38 39.18 2.16
N GLY A 749 -4.12 38.87 2.49
CA GLY A 749 -3.72 37.82 3.43
C GLY A 749 -3.86 38.13 4.92
N CYS A 750 -4.56 39.21 5.32
CA CYS A 750 -4.66 39.64 6.72
C CYS A 750 -5.26 38.57 7.63
N PHE A 751 -6.33 37.89 7.15
CA PHE A 751 -7.00 36.87 7.94
C PHE A 751 -6.16 35.60 8.11
N LEU A 752 -5.55 35.10 7.02
CA LEU A 752 -4.63 33.96 7.05
C LEU A 752 -3.42 34.26 7.96
N THR A 753 -2.87 35.47 7.87
CA THR A 753 -1.75 35.90 8.73
C THR A 753 -2.15 35.91 10.20
N GLY A 754 -3.36 36.38 10.52
CA GLY A 754 -3.91 36.31 11.87
C GLY A 754 -4.03 34.87 12.38
N PHE A 755 -4.45 33.93 11.53
CA PHE A 755 -4.55 32.52 11.91
C PHE A 755 -3.18 31.87 12.09
N ALA A 756 -2.19 32.21 11.25
CA ALA A 756 -0.81 31.80 11.45
C ALA A 756 -0.27 32.28 12.80
N ILE A 757 -0.54 33.52 13.22
CA ILE A 757 -0.14 34.02 14.55
C ILE A 757 -0.75 33.18 15.68
N ILE A 758 -2.03 32.81 15.57
CA ILE A 758 -2.68 31.91 16.55
C ILE A 758 -1.92 30.58 16.62
N LEU A 759 -1.67 29.92 15.48
CA LEU A 759 -0.98 28.63 15.46
C LEU A 759 0.47 28.74 15.98
N ARG A 760 1.19 29.82 15.66
CA ARG A 760 2.53 30.09 16.23
C ARG A 760 2.49 30.15 17.75
N LYS A 761 1.51 30.87 18.31
CA LYS A 761 1.34 31.01 19.76
C LYS A 761 0.98 29.68 20.43
N ILE A 762 0.04 28.92 19.85
CA ILE A 762 -0.48 27.69 20.47
C ILE A 762 0.53 26.54 20.39
N TYR A 763 1.19 26.36 19.25
CA TYR A 763 2.11 25.24 19.06
C TYR A 763 3.57 25.59 19.39
N GLY A 764 3.91 26.88 19.48
CA GLY A 764 5.30 27.32 19.64
C GLY A 764 6.17 26.97 18.43
N ARG A 765 5.60 27.04 17.22
CA ARG A 765 6.23 26.62 15.96
C ARG A 765 6.25 27.75 14.93
N GLU A 766 7.20 27.73 14.01
CA GLU A 766 7.35 28.70 12.91
C GLU A 766 6.33 28.46 11.78
N VAL A 767 5.05 28.64 12.09
CA VAL A 767 3.98 28.58 11.09
C VAL A 767 3.99 29.86 10.25
N THR A 768 4.37 29.73 8.98
CA THR A 768 4.35 30.84 8.02
C THR A 768 3.03 30.86 7.23
N PRO A 769 2.56 32.04 6.76
CA PRO A 769 1.33 32.10 5.98
C PRO A 769 1.35 31.23 4.70
N PRO A 770 2.44 31.14 3.91
CA PRO A 770 2.48 30.24 2.75
C PRO A 770 2.36 28.75 3.11
N LEU A 771 3.02 28.29 4.18
CA LEU A 771 2.92 26.89 4.59
C LEU A 771 1.53 26.57 5.17
N LEU A 772 0.93 27.51 5.90
CA LEU A 772 -0.47 27.38 6.35
C LEU A 772 -1.44 27.32 5.16
N ASP A 773 -1.26 28.17 4.15
CA ASP A 773 -2.03 28.11 2.91
C ASP A 773 -1.94 26.73 2.26
N LYS A 774 -0.73 26.18 2.08
CA LYS A 774 -0.54 24.84 1.51
C LYS A 774 -1.24 23.75 2.33
N LEU A 775 -1.26 23.85 3.67
CA LEU A 775 -2.01 22.91 4.53
C LEU A 775 -3.52 23.02 4.30
N LEU A 776 -4.05 24.26 4.25
CA LEU A 776 -5.47 24.53 4.07
C LEU A 776 -5.97 24.07 2.69
N VAL A 777 -5.18 24.31 1.63
CA VAL A 777 -5.46 23.81 0.28
C VAL A 777 -5.41 22.29 0.23
N ALA A 778 -4.36 21.67 0.77
CA ALA A 778 -4.21 20.21 0.76
C ALA A 778 -5.32 19.49 1.53
N ALA A 779 -5.88 20.14 2.56
CA ALA A 779 -7.03 19.63 3.31
C ALA A 779 -8.32 19.63 2.48
N GLY A 780 -8.44 20.48 1.44
CA GLY A 780 -9.62 20.60 0.59
C GLY A 780 -10.84 21.24 1.27
N THR A 781 -10.69 21.71 2.50
CA THR A 781 -11.77 22.33 3.29
C THR A 781 -11.38 23.67 3.89
N GLY A 782 -10.15 24.15 3.66
CA GLY A 782 -9.65 25.37 4.28
C GLY A 782 -10.22 26.67 3.70
N TYR A 783 -10.81 26.61 2.51
CA TYR A 783 -11.30 27.76 1.76
C TYR A 783 -12.71 27.54 1.20
N VAL A 784 -13.38 28.65 0.89
CA VAL A 784 -14.61 28.73 0.07
C VAL A 784 -14.45 29.89 -0.89
N ASN A 785 -14.99 29.80 -2.11
CA ASN A 785 -14.86 30.84 -3.14
C ASN A 785 -13.39 31.30 -3.29
N ASP A 786 -12.50 30.35 -3.56
CA ASP A 786 -11.05 30.55 -3.69
C ASP A 786 -10.32 30.91 -2.39
N ASN A 787 -10.32 32.19 -1.97
CA ASN A 787 -9.41 32.66 -0.91
C ASN A 787 -10.11 33.04 0.39
N PHE A 788 -11.44 32.89 0.48
CA PHE A 788 -12.13 33.10 1.74
C PHE A 788 -11.93 31.90 2.64
N MET A 789 -11.02 32.06 3.61
CA MET A 789 -10.75 31.02 4.59
C MET A 789 -12.05 30.61 5.32
N ALA A 790 -12.39 29.34 5.17
CA ALA A 790 -13.58 28.72 5.72
C ALA A 790 -13.34 28.40 7.20
N TRP A 791 -13.47 29.42 8.06
CA TRP A 791 -13.15 29.30 9.50
C TRP A 791 -13.76 28.06 10.18
N GLU A 792 -14.98 27.69 9.77
CA GLU A 792 -15.73 26.59 10.37
C GLU A 792 -15.16 25.21 10.09
N THR A 793 -14.43 25.07 8.99
CA THR A 793 -13.78 23.84 8.56
C THR A 793 -12.26 23.90 8.73
N ALA A 794 -11.67 25.10 8.75
CA ALA A 794 -10.24 25.32 8.98
C ALA A 794 -9.82 25.11 10.45
N VAL A 795 -10.59 25.62 11.42
CA VAL A 795 -10.26 25.44 12.85
C VAL A 795 -10.27 23.97 13.27
N PRO A 796 -11.25 23.13 12.87
CA PRO A 796 -11.28 21.70 13.21
C PRO A 796 -10.10 20.88 12.66
N LEU A 797 -9.32 21.40 11.70
CA LEU A 797 -8.08 20.74 11.26
C LEU A 797 -7.02 20.69 12.36
N PHE A 798 -7.20 21.43 13.46
CA PHE A 798 -6.24 21.57 14.56
C PHE A 798 -6.92 21.18 15.89
N PRO A 799 -6.81 19.90 16.32
CA PRO A 799 -7.41 19.36 17.54
C PRO A 799 -7.08 20.09 18.85
N ALA A 800 -6.01 20.88 18.89
CA ALA A 800 -5.76 21.85 19.97
C ALA A 800 -6.93 22.81 20.21
N PHE A 801 -7.83 23.01 19.24
CA PHE A 801 -9.06 23.76 19.41
C PHE A 801 -10.26 22.81 19.57
N ASN A 802 -11.20 23.19 20.43
CA ASN A 802 -12.45 22.43 20.67
C ASN A 802 -13.71 23.30 20.46
N GLY A 803 -13.53 24.54 20.02
CA GLY A 803 -14.62 25.47 19.75
C GLY A 803 -14.18 26.56 18.80
N GLN A 804 -15.14 27.16 18.11
CA GLN A 804 -14.92 28.28 17.21
C GLN A 804 -16.08 29.26 17.27
N LEU A 805 -15.79 30.53 17.03
CA LEU A 805 -16.76 31.62 17.04
C LEU A 805 -16.50 32.54 15.83
N LYS A 806 -17.56 32.78 15.05
CA LYS A 806 -17.53 33.63 13.86
C LYS A 806 -18.80 34.47 13.80
N ASP A 807 -18.66 35.78 13.95
CA ASP A 807 -19.78 36.72 13.75
C ASP A 807 -19.31 38.12 13.31
N ALA A 808 -20.27 39.05 13.18
CA ALA A 808 -20.07 40.45 12.82
C ALA A 808 -20.56 41.42 13.93
N LEU A 809 -20.57 40.96 15.19
CA LEU A 809 -21.04 41.74 16.33
C LEU A 809 -19.93 42.64 16.88
N GLY A 810 -20.29 43.86 17.29
CA GLY A 810 -19.42 44.70 18.09
C GLY A 810 -19.41 44.19 19.54
N ARG A 811 -18.24 44.24 20.19
CA ARG A 811 -18.05 43.83 21.59
C ARG A 811 -17.30 44.93 22.34
N SER A 812 -17.63 45.11 23.61
CA SER A 812 -16.88 45.96 24.54
C SER A 812 -15.51 45.34 24.85
N ALA A 813 -14.56 46.18 25.32
CA ALA A 813 -13.25 45.71 25.78
C ALA A 813 -13.39 44.62 26.85
N ARG A 814 -14.32 44.80 27.79
CA ARG A 814 -14.64 43.82 28.85
C ARG A 814 -15.15 42.49 28.32
N GLU A 815 -15.97 42.47 27.28
CA GLU A 815 -16.44 41.21 26.67
C GLU A 815 -15.32 40.48 25.94
N LEU A 816 -14.47 41.22 25.22
CA LEU A 816 -13.28 40.64 24.57
C LEU A 816 -12.27 40.11 25.59
N GLN A 817 -12.07 40.84 26.69
CA GLN A 817 -11.22 40.39 27.80
C GLN A 817 -11.73 39.06 28.38
N ARG A 818 -13.04 38.94 28.64
CA ARG A 818 -13.63 37.69 29.12
C ARG A 818 -13.40 36.53 28.16
N LEU A 819 -13.54 36.75 26.85
CA LEU A 819 -13.24 35.71 25.87
C LEU A 819 -11.76 35.28 25.94
N LEU A 820 -10.82 36.22 26.06
CA LEU A 820 -9.40 35.86 26.24
C LEU A 820 -9.17 35.07 27.54
N GLU A 821 -9.79 35.49 28.65
CA GLU A 821 -9.72 34.81 29.95
C GLU A 821 -10.33 33.41 29.91
N ASP A 822 -11.37 33.21 29.09
CA ASP A 822 -12.02 31.93 28.83
C ASP A 822 -11.22 31.06 27.83
N GLY A 823 -10.02 31.47 27.40
CA GLY A 823 -9.14 30.66 26.54
C GLY A 823 -9.43 30.78 25.04
N TRP A 824 -10.11 31.85 24.59
CA TRP A 824 -10.27 32.14 23.17
C TRP A 824 -9.10 32.91 22.59
N GLU A 825 -8.58 32.45 21.46
CA GLU A 825 -7.66 33.21 20.62
C GLU A 825 -8.46 33.97 19.56
N ILE A 826 -8.27 35.29 19.46
CA ILE A 826 -9.24 36.17 18.79
C ILE A 826 -8.56 36.97 17.67
N ILE A 827 -9.11 36.87 16.46
CA ILE A 827 -8.86 37.78 15.35
C ILE A 827 -10.04 38.73 15.25
N LEU A 828 -9.76 40.03 15.31
CA LEU A 828 -10.74 41.10 15.21
C LEU A 828 -10.83 41.59 13.77
N ARG A 829 -12.05 41.85 13.30
CA ARG A 829 -12.28 42.53 12.01
C ARG A 829 -12.48 44.02 12.26
N ARG A 830 -11.79 44.89 11.51
CA ARG A 830 -12.02 46.35 11.58
C ARG A 830 -13.47 46.68 11.26
N ALA A 831 -14.00 47.74 11.88
CA ALA A 831 -15.39 48.16 11.70
C ALA A 831 -15.74 48.58 10.27
N ASP A 832 -14.76 49.08 9.51
CA ASP A 832 -14.87 49.34 8.06
C ASP A 832 -14.90 48.07 7.21
N GLY A 833 -14.64 46.91 7.81
CA GLY A 833 -14.68 45.60 7.21
C GLY A 833 -13.48 45.22 6.36
N GLY A 834 -12.48 46.10 6.23
CA GLY A 834 -11.40 45.96 5.24
C GLY A 834 -10.14 45.25 5.72
N HIS A 835 -10.03 44.91 7.01
CA HIS A 835 -8.80 44.34 7.57
C HIS A 835 -9.07 43.48 8.81
N PHE A 836 -8.16 42.56 9.09
CA PHE A 836 -8.15 41.73 10.29
C PHE A 836 -6.91 42.01 11.13
N VAL A 837 -7.01 41.87 12.45
CA VAL A 837 -5.87 42.00 13.38
C VAL A 837 -5.98 40.92 14.45
N TYR A 838 -4.86 40.51 15.04
CA TYR A 838 -4.86 39.58 16.17
C TYR A 838 -4.94 40.36 17.49
N LEU A 839 -5.85 39.97 18.39
CA LEU A 839 -5.98 40.56 19.72
C LEU A 839 -5.04 39.85 20.69
N GLU A 840 -4.03 40.56 21.19
CA GLU A 840 -3.01 39.99 22.09
C GLU A 840 -3.45 40.06 23.55
N ARG A 841 -3.99 41.21 23.99
CA ARG A 841 -4.50 41.42 25.35
C ARG A 841 -5.42 42.65 25.43
N VAL A 842 -6.15 42.76 26.52
CA VAL A 842 -6.96 43.94 26.88
C VAL A 842 -6.42 44.50 28.19
N GLU A 843 -6.24 45.82 28.26
CA GLU A 843 -5.85 46.55 29.47
C GLU A 843 -6.79 47.74 29.64
N ASP A 844 -7.55 47.74 30.73
CA ASP A 844 -8.68 48.65 30.97
C ASP A 844 -9.69 48.63 29.79
N ASP A 845 -9.80 49.74 29.07
CA ASP A 845 -10.65 49.88 27.86
C ASP A 845 -9.83 49.86 26.55
N THR A 846 -8.52 49.55 26.63
CA THR A 846 -7.60 49.55 25.49
C THR A 846 -7.31 48.13 25.00
N LEU A 847 -7.50 47.92 23.70
CA LEU A 847 -7.10 46.68 23.03
C LEU A 847 -5.65 46.79 22.56
N HIS A 848 -4.82 45.85 22.98
CA HIS A 848 -3.47 45.66 22.45
C HIS A 848 -3.52 44.59 21.37
N ILE A 849 -3.25 44.99 20.14
CA ILE A 849 -3.37 44.13 18.96
C ILE A 849 -2.03 43.99 18.25
N ILE A 850 -1.85 42.88 17.53
CA ILE A 850 -0.83 42.74 16.50
C ILE A 850 -1.51 43.00 15.16
N ASP A 851 -1.10 44.06 14.48
CA ASP A 851 -1.63 44.40 13.16
C ASP A 851 -1.04 43.44 12.12
N THR A 852 -1.87 42.58 11.53
CA THR A 852 -1.41 41.58 10.57
C THR A 852 -0.92 42.19 9.26
N TRP A 853 -1.13 43.49 9.03
CA TRP A 853 -0.61 44.19 7.84
C TRP A 853 0.90 44.40 7.91
N ASP A 854 1.37 44.94 9.03
CA ASP A 854 2.77 45.35 9.23
C ASP A 854 3.49 44.63 10.39
N GLY A 855 2.78 43.74 11.09
CA GLY A 855 3.27 42.96 12.23
C GLY A 855 3.50 43.77 13.50
N LYS A 856 3.10 45.05 13.54
CA LYS A 856 3.38 45.92 14.69
C LYS A 856 2.29 45.80 15.74
N ARG A 857 2.71 45.88 17.01
CA ARG A 857 1.79 46.03 18.15
C ARG A 857 1.23 47.44 18.18
N LYS A 858 -0.10 47.56 18.29
CA LYS A 858 -0.82 48.85 18.32
C LYS A 858 -1.88 48.83 19.42
N ALA A 859 -2.28 50.02 19.85
CA ALA A 859 -3.32 50.22 20.84
C ALA A 859 -4.54 50.88 20.19
N HIS A 860 -5.71 50.28 20.37
CA HIS A 860 -6.97 50.75 19.77
C HIS A 860 -8.14 50.61 20.75
N ALA A 861 -9.16 51.44 20.58
CA ALA A 861 -10.44 51.27 21.30
C ALA A 861 -11.26 50.13 20.69
N ALA A 862 -12.08 49.46 21.50
CA ALA A 862 -12.94 48.36 21.02
C ALA A 862 -13.92 48.78 19.91
N SER A 863 -14.35 50.04 19.88
CA SER A 863 -15.21 50.60 18.83
C SER A 863 -14.58 50.61 17.44
N ALA A 864 -13.25 50.43 17.31
CA ALA A 864 -12.57 50.31 16.03
C ALA A 864 -12.85 48.97 15.30
N TYR A 865 -13.45 47.99 16.00
CA TYR A 865 -13.65 46.63 15.49
C TYR A 865 -15.12 46.21 15.53
N ARG A 866 -15.51 45.41 14.54
CA ARG A 866 -16.85 44.83 14.43
C ARG A 866 -16.75 43.43 13.81
N GLY A 867 -16.99 42.43 14.65
CA GLY A 867 -16.88 41.01 14.31
C GLY A 867 -15.60 40.36 14.80
N VAL A 868 -15.72 39.07 15.10
CA VAL A 868 -14.65 38.22 15.61
C VAL A 868 -14.54 36.95 14.77
N ARG A 869 -13.32 36.43 14.69
CA ARG A 869 -13.00 35.06 14.31
C ARG A 869 -12.16 34.52 15.46
N ALA A 870 -12.71 33.62 16.24
CA ALA A 870 -12.03 33.11 17.42
C ALA A 870 -12.03 31.59 17.45
N ALA A 871 -10.97 31.03 18.01
CA ALA A 871 -10.81 29.60 18.25
C ALA A 871 -10.58 29.39 19.75
N HIS A 872 -11.37 28.50 20.35
CA HIS A 872 -11.26 28.18 21.77
C HIS A 872 -10.22 27.10 21.95
N VAL A 873 -9.17 27.42 22.71
CA VAL A 873 -8.07 26.51 22.99
C VAL A 873 -8.55 25.46 23.98
N ARG A 874 -8.33 24.20 23.66
CA ARG A 874 -8.61 23.10 24.58
C ARG A 874 -7.67 23.24 25.79
N ALA A 875 -8.23 23.36 26.99
CA ALA A 875 -7.43 23.34 28.21
C ALA A 875 -6.60 22.04 28.24
N HIS A 876 -5.28 22.14 28.34
CA HIS A 876 -4.40 20.98 28.49
C HIS A 876 -4.83 20.17 29.72
N ARG A 877 -4.99 18.85 29.56
CA ARG A 877 -5.12 17.91 30.68
C ARG A 877 -3.76 17.58 31.26
#